data_AF-A0A178F7L8-F1
#
_entry.id   AF-A0A178F7L8-F1
#
_cell.length_a   1.000
_cell.length_b   1.000
_cell.length_c   1.000
_cell.angle_alpha   90.00
_cell.angle_beta   90.00
_cell.angle_gamma   90.00
#
_symmetry.space_group_name_H-M   'P 1'
#
loop_
_entity.id
_entity.type
_entity.pdbx_description
1 polymer ?
#
loop_
_entity_poly.entity_id
_entity_poly.type
_entity_poly.pdbx_seq_one_letter_code
_entity_poly.pdbx_strand_id
1 'polypeptide(L)'
;MIYLLAIPVLAVCVYRYVIYPIYFSPLARVPKAHFTSPFLPTWLWWIRNYRCREVSTIYALHKKLGPVVQLAPNEVSVNSANGLKTIYLGGFPKDNYYEDLFMNYERYPNLASMLSFKAHSEQKRMVSRVYSKSFILASEDLRVASEKLIWERYLPMFERIALPSSYPSDREEERLKLDPEKTLNVFPPFQAVGMDFMTAYLFGIDASTDFLRDTEYRDHWLKLYSVFKTQLPKQRAFGEVENLCLKMCDQVASQLSCKEKGAAELKTGSTKPVVYGQLFNGIFSQINPGSDAEKADARFRVASEMMDHIVAGHETTGITLTYIVYELSQNPELQAKLREELLTLSPPIFYKQDSTLESSNAEKEKGSRLPSFHALDELPLLNGIVHETLRVYPAAPLPLPRVVPAGKPVELEGYQIPAGTRVMSSAYTLHRNPEVFPEPESWKPYRWIEADKTHLEKMRRLFWAFGSGGRMCLGSNFALQAWHGGGSSRQSRARLFLLINADVDLETQFTASSSRYRQPCRGVMPHYWPDMPFDYLEWLVPVLPESWLISLYEQAKAQKTTHLHDDPYVRPVIRISDKIAVKCGHGVAPGEAATQQYAYQHLDRRVVRVPRVYRYFQVKSNSSWPIGYIFMEYIPGKTLEEVDLNNDDISKRLADIVSELATVSGGAIPGQINGGTLEGYLWGDDGTKDVFRSVDDMNHWLNRRLKLLNKEIDLRPYPLVLCHLDLCRRNIKLLDDDSLCLLDWGHSGFFPRFYEVAAAQCINDDGAYIRSLSNAVKNKANLSEDEEKCVWLILRARAASLRYIFEPRENNLRTLADIESLPPLPPLPPVEPLPHK
;
A
#
# COMPACT_ATOMS: atom_id res chain seq x y z
N MET A 1 38.55 40.82 31.54
CA MET A 1 37.11 41.17 31.69
C MET A 1 36.16 40.12 31.12
N ILE A 2 36.21 39.77 29.83
CA ILE A 2 35.21 38.90 29.17
C ILE A 2 34.95 37.58 29.95
N TYR A 3 36.01 36.85 30.34
CA TYR A 3 35.88 35.61 31.12
C TYR A 3 35.25 35.78 32.52
N LEU A 4 35.37 36.95 33.16
CA LEU A 4 34.76 37.22 34.47
C LEU A 4 33.24 37.41 34.40
N LEU A 5 32.71 37.82 33.23
CA LEU A 5 31.26 37.94 32.99
C LEU A 5 30.66 36.65 32.42
N ALA A 6 31.47 35.80 31.77
CA ALA A 6 31.01 34.53 31.20
C ALA A 6 30.50 33.54 32.28
N ILE A 7 31.17 33.44 33.44
CA ILE A 7 30.79 32.49 34.50
C ILE A 7 29.43 32.84 35.14
N PRO A 8 29.15 34.10 35.56
CA PRO A 8 27.82 34.49 36.05
C PRO A 8 26.72 34.27 35.00
N VAL A 9 26.97 34.62 33.73
CA VAL A 9 26.00 34.41 32.64
C VAL A 9 25.72 32.91 32.44
N LEU A 10 26.75 32.06 32.43
CA LEU A 10 26.59 30.62 32.33
C LEU A 10 25.80 30.05 33.52
N ALA A 11 26.11 30.49 34.75
CA ALA A 11 25.38 30.07 35.95
C ALA A 11 23.90 30.47 35.90
N VAL A 12 23.59 31.70 35.47
CA VAL A 12 22.21 32.18 35.26
C VAL A 12 21.51 31.37 34.17
N CYS A 13 22.19 31.04 33.06
CA CYS A 13 21.64 30.20 32.00
C CYS A 13 21.36 28.78 32.48
N VAL A 14 22.30 28.12 33.15
CA VAL A 14 22.12 26.77 33.72
C VAL A 14 20.97 26.77 34.74
N TYR A 15 20.89 27.78 35.61
CA TYR A 15 19.77 27.91 36.52
C TYR A 15 18.43 28.11 35.77
N ARG A 16 18.37 29.06 34.84
CA ARG A 16 17.13 29.46 34.16
C ARG A 16 16.58 28.42 33.18
N TYR A 17 17.47 27.67 32.51
CA TYR A 17 17.11 26.74 31.44
C TYR A 17 17.23 25.27 31.85
N VAL A 18 18.00 24.90 32.88
CA VAL A 18 18.15 23.50 33.33
C VAL A 18 17.57 23.28 34.73
N ILE A 19 18.09 23.97 35.75
CA ILE A 19 17.71 23.71 37.15
C ILE A 19 16.24 24.10 37.41
N TYR A 20 15.85 25.32 37.04
CA TYR A 20 14.50 25.83 37.26
C TYR A 20 13.42 24.97 36.58
N PRO A 21 13.53 24.59 35.29
CA PRO A 21 12.52 23.73 34.67
C PRO A 21 12.43 22.31 35.27
N ILE A 22 13.54 21.74 35.78
CA ILE A 22 13.54 20.39 36.36
C ILE A 22 12.88 20.35 37.74
N TYR A 23 13.10 21.37 38.58
CA TYR A 23 12.77 21.33 40.02
C TYR A 23 11.74 22.38 40.49
N PHE A 24 11.73 23.58 39.90
CA PHE A 24 10.99 24.74 40.45
C PHE A 24 9.84 25.22 39.55
N SER A 25 9.83 24.86 38.26
CA SER A 25 8.71 25.12 37.36
C SER A 25 7.43 24.43 37.84
N PRO A 26 6.23 25.02 37.64
CA PRO A 26 4.97 24.32 37.89
C PRO A 26 4.84 22.99 37.13
N LEU A 27 5.50 22.88 35.96
CA LEU A 27 5.56 21.65 35.16
C LEU A 27 6.51 20.58 35.74
N ALA A 28 7.37 20.91 36.72
CA ALA A 28 8.32 19.95 37.31
C ALA A 28 7.63 18.74 37.97
N ARG A 29 6.36 18.91 38.39
CA ARG A 29 5.52 17.86 38.98
C ARG A 29 4.82 16.97 37.93
N VAL A 30 4.75 17.39 36.67
CA VAL A 30 4.08 16.63 35.61
C VAL A 30 4.97 15.43 35.23
N PRO A 31 4.41 14.22 35.04
CA PRO A 31 5.16 13.05 34.57
C PRO A 31 5.92 13.33 33.26
N LYS A 32 7.21 13.01 33.25
CA LYS A 32 8.15 13.40 32.19
C LYS A 32 8.26 12.28 31.14
N ALA A 33 8.02 12.61 29.86
CA ALA A 33 8.14 11.65 28.76
C ALA A 33 9.57 11.12 28.60
N HIS A 34 10.54 12.00 28.79
CA HIS A 34 11.98 11.72 28.74
C HIS A 34 12.71 12.58 29.77
N PHE A 35 13.92 12.19 30.18
CA PHE A 35 14.67 12.96 31.19
C PHE A 35 15.00 14.38 30.72
N THR A 36 15.13 14.60 29.40
CA THR A 36 15.35 15.93 28.81
C THR A 36 14.08 16.77 28.71
N SER A 37 12.88 16.17 28.78
CA SER A 37 11.61 16.87 28.53
C SER A 37 11.43 18.17 29.33
N PRO A 38 11.90 18.34 30.57
CA PRO A 38 11.76 19.60 31.28
C PRO A 38 12.58 20.77 30.70
N PHE A 39 13.73 20.50 30.05
CA PHE A 39 14.72 21.54 29.70
C PHE A 39 15.18 21.55 28.23
N LEU A 40 15.04 20.45 27.49
CA LEU A 40 15.43 20.35 26.08
C LEU A 40 14.37 19.61 25.24
N PRO A 41 13.87 20.23 24.13
CA PRO A 41 12.89 19.60 23.23
C PRO A 41 13.51 18.54 22.29
N THR A 42 14.81 18.28 22.38
CA THR A 42 15.59 17.46 21.42
C THR A 42 15.05 16.05 21.26
N TRP A 43 14.66 15.38 22.36
CA TRP A 43 14.03 14.06 22.32
C TRP A 43 12.70 14.08 21.54
N LEU A 44 11.83 15.06 21.81
CA LEU A 44 10.54 15.17 21.11
C LEU A 44 10.74 15.53 19.63
N TRP A 45 11.71 16.39 19.32
CA TRP A 45 12.13 16.71 17.96
C TRP A 45 12.62 15.46 17.22
N TRP A 46 13.39 14.58 17.87
CA TRP A 46 13.86 13.32 17.28
C TRP A 46 12.72 12.31 17.04
N ILE A 47 11.81 12.16 18.01
CA ILE A 47 10.60 11.31 17.86
C ILE A 47 9.71 11.79 16.71
N ARG A 48 9.56 13.12 16.56
CA ARG A 48 8.78 13.76 15.49
C ARG A 48 9.46 13.61 14.13
N ASN A 49 10.66 14.15 13.97
CA ASN A 49 11.24 14.41 12.65
C ASN A 49 12.17 13.30 12.14
N TYR A 50 12.78 12.51 13.03
CA TYR A 50 13.68 11.41 12.65
C TYR A 50 12.99 10.04 12.71
N ARG A 51 12.19 9.78 13.75
CA ARG A 51 11.50 8.48 13.92
C ARG A 51 10.10 8.44 13.32
N CYS A 52 9.43 9.58 13.14
CA CYS A 52 8.04 9.68 12.67
C CYS A 52 7.06 8.76 13.45
N ARG A 53 7.22 8.70 14.79
CA ARG A 53 6.48 7.81 15.71
C ARG A 53 5.78 8.56 16.84
N GLU A 54 5.48 9.85 16.66
CA GLU A 54 4.88 10.71 17.70
C GLU A 54 3.62 10.10 18.34
N VAL A 55 2.62 9.73 17.53
CA VAL A 55 1.31 9.27 18.00
C VAL A 55 1.41 8.00 18.87
N SER A 56 2.11 6.98 18.39
CA SER A 56 2.29 5.72 19.13
C SER A 56 3.18 5.90 20.37
N THR A 57 4.17 6.79 20.31
CA THR A 57 5.01 7.13 21.48
C THR A 57 4.18 7.82 22.57
N ILE A 58 3.37 8.82 22.21
CA ILE A 58 2.49 9.52 23.16
C ILE A 58 1.44 8.58 23.76
N TYR A 59 0.87 7.66 22.97
CA TYR A 59 -0.04 6.64 23.47
C TYR A 59 0.62 5.70 24.50
N ALA A 60 1.80 5.16 24.19
CA ALA A 60 2.56 4.32 25.11
C ALA A 60 2.94 5.05 26.41
N LEU A 61 3.26 6.35 26.31
CA LEU A 61 3.53 7.20 27.47
C LEU A 61 2.28 7.41 28.33
N HIS A 62 1.12 7.69 27.75
CA HIS A 62 -0.12 7.81 28.52
C HIS A 62 -0.51 6.50 29.22
N LYS A 63 -0.27 5.34 28.59
CA LYS A 63 -0.43 4.01 29.25
C LYS A 63 0.49 3.81 30.46
N LYS A 64 1.68 4.42 30.47
CA LYS A 64 2.69 4.26 31.54
C LYS A 64 2.64 5.34 32.62
N LEU A 65 2.33 6.58 32.24
CA LEU A 65 2.50 7.79 33.06
C LEU A 65 1.16 8.46 33.44
N GLY A 66 0.03 7.99 32.92
CA GLY A 66 -1.30 8.51 33.24
C GLY A 66 -1.78 9.62 32.28
N PRO A 67 -2.81 10.38 32.69
CA PRO A 67 -3.56 11.24 31.77
C PRO A 67 -2.85 12.52 31.34
N VAL A 68 -1.75 12.93 32.00
CA VAL A 68 -1.01 14.16 31.68
C VAL A 68 0.49 13.87 31.62
N VAL A 69 1.15 14.24 30.53
CA VAL A 69 2.58 13.94 30.29
C VAL A 69 3.30 15.17 29.70
N GLN A 70 4.41 15.58 30.31
CA GLN A 70 5.29 16.62 29.77
C GLN A 70 6.16 16.03 28.66
N LEU A 71 6.00 16.52 27.43
CA LEU A 71 6.75 16.07 26.26
C LEU A 71 8.04 16.89 26.06
N ALA A 72 7.96 18.21 26.25
CA ALA A 72 9.04 19.17 26.10
C ALA A 72 8.86 20.36 27.09
N PRO A 73 9.80 21.33 27.19
CA PRO A 73 9.85 22.26 28.33
C PRO A 73 8.56 23.03 28.58
N ASN A 74 7.91 23.46 27.50
CA ASN A 74 6.62 24.16 27.49
C ASN A 74 5.55 23.36 26.71
N GLU A 75 5.62 22.02 26.70
CA GLU A 75 4.71 21.18 25.90
C GLU A 75 4.18 19.96 26.68
N VAL A 76 2.86 19.82 26.76
CA VAL A 76 2.15 18.83 27.56
C VAL A 76 1.07 18.12 26.75
N SER A 77 1.03 16.79 26.82
CA SER A 77 -0.04 15.95 26.28
C SER A 77 -1.05 15.57 27.36
N VAL A 78 -2.33 15.54 27.00
CA VAL A 78 -3.46 15.35 27.90
C VAL A 78 -4.46 14.36 27.28
N ASN A 79 -4.77 13.29 28.01
CA ASN A 79 -5.62 12.18 27.58
C ASN A 79 -6.77 11.93 28.57
N SER A 80 -7.62 12.94 28.79
CA SER A 80 -8.78 12.88 29.69
C SER A 80 -9.98 13.66 29.15
N ALA A 81 -11.19 13.23 29.52
CA ALA A 81 -12.43 13.93 29.14
C ALA A 81 -12.53 15.35 29.76
N ASN A 82 -12.00 15.52 30.97
CA ASN A 82 -11.95 16.81 31.65
C ASN A 82 -10.89 17.74 31.00
N GLY A 83 -9.75 17.20 30.59
CA GLY A 83 -8.77 17.90 29.75
C GLY A 83 -9.36 18.40 28.43
N LEU A 84 -10.15 17.57 27.74
CA LEU A 84 -10.88 17.98 26.55
C LEU A 84 -11.82 19.17 26.80
N LYS A 85 -12.53 19.14 27.94
CA LYS A 85 -13.44 20.21 28.37
C LYS A 85 -12.66 21.50 28.62
N THR A 86 -11.60 21.47 29.41
CA THR A 86 -10.84 22.67 29.75
C THR A 86 -10.12 23.26 28.53
N ILE A 87 -9.47 22.44 27.70
CA ILE A 87 -8.66 22.91 26.56
C ILE A 87 -9.55 23.36 25.37
N TYR A 88 -10.47 22.51 24.92
CA TYR A 88 -11.16 22.70 23.64
C TYR A 88 -12.56 23.33 23.80
N LEU A 89 -13.32 22.94 24.83
CA LEU A 89 -14.58 23.64 25.15
C LEU A 89 -14.30 24.98 25.85
N GLY A 90 -13.22 25.10 26.63
CA GLY A 90 -12.73 26.36 27.21
C GLY A 90 -12.13 27.35 26.20
N GLY A 91 -12.05 27.00 24.91
CA GLY A 91 -11.78 27.96 23.84
C GLY A 91 -10.33 28.43 23.69
N PHE A 92 -9.35 27.66 24.17
CA PHE A 92 -7.92 28.06 24.14
C PHE A 92 -7.46 28.39 22.70
N PRO A 93 -6.60 29.40 22.48
CA PRO A 93 -6.06 29.75 21.16
C PRO A 93 -5.32 28.57 20.50
N LYS A 94 -5.24 28.58 19.17
CA LYS A 94 -4.41 27.59 18.47
C LYS A 94 -2.93 27.98 18.61
N ASP A 95 -2.07 26.97 18.51
CA ASP A 95 -0.63 27.15 18.38
C ASP A 95 -0.25 27.62 16.95
N ASN A 96 0.85 28.33 16.78
CA ASN A 96 1.29 28.83 15.46
C ASN A 96 1.49 27.69 14.43
N TYR A 97 1.65 26.44 14.89
CA TYR A 97 1.57 25.21 14.08
C TYR A 97 0.40 25.14 13.07
N TYR A 98 -0.69 25.88 13.26
CA TYR A 98 -1.78 25.91 12.28
C TYR A 98 -1.54 26.89 11.13
N GLU A 99 -0.79 27.98 11.33
CA GLU A 99 -0.52 28.96 10.28
C GLU A 99 0.45 28.38 9.24
N ASP A 100 1.64 27.91 9.65
CA ASP A 100 2.62 27.35 8.69
C ASP A 100 2.25 25.95 8.13
N LEU A 101 1.02 25.48 8.32
CA LEU A 101 0.45 24.31 7.63
C LEU A 101 -0.74 24.67 6.76
N PHE A 102 -1.71 25.41 7.29
CA PHE A 102 -3.02 25.59 6.66
C PHE A 102 -3.18 26.96 6.00
N MET A 103 -2.28 27.93 6.20
CA MET A 103 -2.34 29.21 5.48
C MET A 103 -2.09 28.99 3.99
N ASN A 104 -2.99 29.51 3.14
CA ASN A 104 -2.93 29.35 1.69
C ASN A 104 -2.59 30.68 1.01
N TYR A 105 -2.11 30.64 -0.24
CA TYR A 105 -1.79 31.82 -1.05
C TYR A 105 -0.82 32.78 -0.32
N GLU A 106 0.24 32.21 0.25
CA GLU A 106 1.26 32.82 1.12
C GLU A 106 0.77 33.43 2.45
N ARG A 107 -0.33 34.19 2.45
CA ARG A 107 -0.73 35.07 3.56
C ARG A 107 -2.21 35.02 3.95
N TYR A 108 -3.04 34.23 3.27
CA TYR A 108 -4.49 34.28 3.43
C TYR A 108 -4.98 33.22 4.44
N PRO A 109 -5.49 33.62 5.62
CA PRO A 109 -5.97 32.66 6.62
C PRO A 109 -7.37 32.11 6.30
N ASN A 110 -7.67 30.95 6.89
CA ASN A 110 -8.93 30.20 6.79
C ASN A 110 -9.27 29.59 8.16
N LEU A 111 -10.39 28.89 8.29
CA LEU A 111 -10.78 28.29 9.57
C LEU A 111 -9.76 27.32 10.14
N ALA A 112 -9.00 26.56 9.33
CA ALA A 112 -7.92 25.71 9.83
C ALA A 112 -6.69 26.50 10.34
N SER A 113 -6.29 27.62 9.71
CA SER A 113 -5.12 28.40 10.15
C SER A 113 -5.40 29.42 11.26
N MET A 114 -6.62 30.00 11.35
CA MET A 114 -6.93 31.08 12.31
C MET A 114 -6.65 30.75 13.79
N LEU A 115 -5.68 31.46 14.39
CA LEU A 115 -5.23 31.26 15.77
C LEU A 115 -6.15 31.86 16.83
N SER A 116 -6.71 33.03 16.56
CA SER A 116 -7.64 33.75 17.45
C SER A 116 -9.01 33.05 17.52
N PHE A 117 -9.64 33.04 18.70
CA PHE A 117 -10.99 32.50 18.85
C PHE A 117 -12.04 33.42 18.19
N LYS A 118 -11.86 34.74 18.29
CA LYS A 118 -12.81 35.75 17.78
C LYS A 118 -12.92 35.68 16.25
N ALA A 119 -11.80 35.88 15.54
CA ALA A 119 -11.75 35.85 14.08
C ALA A 119 -12.28 34.52 13.50
N HIS A 120 -11.87 33.38 14.09
CA HIS A 120 -12.40 32.07 13.72
C HIS A 120 -13.92 31.96 13.97
N SER A 121 -14.45 32.51 15.07
CA SER A 121 -15.90 32.50 15.33
C SER A 121 -16.67 33.36 14.32
N GLU A 122 -16.12 34.51 13.94
CA GLU A 122 -16.72 35.43 12.96
C GLU A 122 -16.79 34.78 11.57
N GLN A 123 -15.66 34.27 11.07
CA GLN A 123 -15.59 33.52 9.80
C GLN A 123 -16.50 32.29 9.81
N LYS A 124 -16.47 31.48 10.89
CA LYS A 124 -17.29 30.26 11.00
C LYS A 124 -18.79 30.57 10.97
N ARG A 125 -19.24 31.68 11.55
CA ARG A 125 -20.66 32.07 11.49
C ARG A 125 -21.14 32.28 10.05
N MET A 126 -20.31 32.85 9.17
CA MET A 126 -20.67 33.11 7.77
C MET A 126 -21.06 31.83 7.02
N VAL A 127 -20.37 30.71 7.28
CA VAL A 127 -20.53 29.45 6.52
C VAL A 127 -21.21 28.31 7.31
N SER A 128 -21.28 28.39 8.64
CA SER A 128 -21.84 27.31 9.49
C SER A 128 -23.29 26.91 9.20
N ARG A 129 -24.10 27.80 8.60
CA ARG A 129 -25.47 27.49 8.21
C ARG A 129 -25.55 26.39 7.15
N VAL A 130 -24.73 26.44 6.10
CA VAL A 130 -24.80 25.44 5.02
C VAL A 130 -24.33 24.06 5.50
N TYR A 131 -23.31 24.03 6.38
CA TYR A 131 -22.87 22.80 7.06
C TYR A 131 -23.76 22.37 8.25
N SER A 132 -24.91 23.00 8.46
CA SER A 132 -25.83 22.58 9.50
C SER A 132 -26.59 21.32 9.08
N LYS A 133 -26.84 20.44 10.04
CA LYS A 133 -27.55 19.17 9.85
C LYS A 133 -28.89 19.34 9.13
N SER A 134 -29.67 20.35 9.53
CA SER A 134 -30.97 20.68 8.93
C SER A 134 -30.86 21.23 7.51
N PHE A 135 -29.85 22.05 7.20
CA PHE A 135 -29.63 22.52 5.83
C PHE A 135 -29.24 21.36 4.92
N ILE A 136 -28.31 20.52 5.37
CA ILE A 136 -27.78 19.38 4.61
C ILE A 136 -28.90 18.40 4.23
N LEU A 137 -29.73 17.98 5.19
CA LEU A 137 -30.87 17.09 4.92
C LEU A 137 -31.89 17.66 3.93
N ALA A 138 -32.07 18.98 3.93
CA ALA A 138 -33.02 19.69 3.07
C ALA A 138 -32.39 20.23 1.77
N SER A 139 -31.11 19.93 1.51
CA SER A 139 -30.37 20.50 0.39
C SER A 139 -30.63 19.71 -0.90
N GLU A 140 -31.56 20.22 -1.71
CA GLU A 140 -31.85 19.67 -3.03
C GLU A 140 -30.61 19.69 -3.95
N ASP A 141 -29.81 20.76 -3.91
CA ASP A 141 -28.54 20.87 -4.64
C ASP A 141 -27.57 19.71 -4.29
N LEU A 142 -27.51 19.32 -3.01
CA LEU A 142 -26.68 18.20 -2.57
C LEU A 142 -27.30 16.85 -2.91
N ARG A 143 -28.62 16.70 -2.86
CA ARG A 143 -29.34 15.50 -3.27
C ARG A 143 -29.07 15.21 -4.75
N VAL A 144 -29.26 16.19 -5.62
CA VAL A 144 -29.02 16.11 -7.07
C VAL A 144 -27.54 15.87 -7.39
N ALA A 145 -26.62 16.56 -6.71
CA ALA A 145 -25.19 16.31 -6.88
C ALA A 145 -24.82 14.87 -6.49
N SER A 146 -25.33 14.37 -5.37
CA SER A 146 -25.03 13.02 -4.88
C SER A 146 -25.58 11.93 -5.81
N GLU A 147 -26.81 12.12 -6.31
CA GLU A 147 -27.47 11.24 -7.29
C GLU A 147 -26.62 11.13 -8.57
N LYS A 148 -26.24 12.28 -9.16
CA LYS A 148 -25.35 12.29 -10.33
C LYS A 148 -24.00 11.65 -10.07
N LEU A 149 -23.31 12.04 -8.99
CA LEU A 149 -21.98 11.52 -8.69
C LEU A 149 -21.99 10.01 -8.43
N ILE A 150 -23.07 9.46 -7.85
CA ILE A 150 -23.21 8.02 -7.66
C ILE A 150 -23.46 7.30 -8.98
N TRP A 151 -24.52 7.66 -9.70
CA TRP A 151 -24.96 6.89 -10.88
C TRP A 151 -24.09 7.14 -12.11
N GLU A 152 -23.59 8.36 -12.32
CA GLU A 152 -22.81 8.72 -13.52
C GLU A 152 -21.29 8.52 -13.35
N ARG A 153 -20.77 8.39 -12.11
CA ARG A 153 -19.32 8.34 -11.85
C ARG A 153 -18.87 7.21 -10.94
N TYR A 154 -19.41 7.11 -9.73
CA TYR A 154 -18.95 6.18 -8.69
C TYR A 154 -19.30 4.72 -9.01
N LEU A 155 -20.56 4.43 -9.32
CA LEU A 155 -21.00 3.09 -9.69
C LEU A 155 -20.32 2.61 -10.99
N PRO A 156 -20.28 3.41 -12.09
CA PRO A 156 -19.50 3.08 -13.27
C PRO A 156 -17.99 2.91 -13.03
N MET A 157 -17.42 3.52 -11.99
CA MET A 157 -16.03 3.28 -11.61
C MET A 157 -15.86 1.85 -11.06
N PHE A 158 -16.77 1.38 -10.20
CA PHE A 158 -16.75 -0.02 -9.75
C PHE A 158 -17.02 -0.98 -10.91
N GLU A 159 -17.93 -0.66 -11.82
CA GLU A 159 -18.12 -1.47 -13.05
C GLU A 159 -16.85 -1.54 -13.91
N ARG A 160 -16.16 -0.42 -14.15
CA ARG A 160 -14.88 -0.39 -14.90
C ARG A 160 -13.73 -1.12 -14.20
N ILE A 161 -13.88 -1.47 -12.91
CA ILE A 161 -12.85 -2.14 -12.11
C ILE A 161 -13.19 -3.62 -11.91
N ALA A 162 -14.48 -3.95 -11.74
CA ALA A 162 -14.98 -5.32 -11.61
C ALA A 162 -15.15 -6.01 -12.97
N LEU A 163 -15.48 -5.26 -14.02
CA LEU A 163 -15.38 -5.73 -15.39
C LEU A 163 -13.94 -5.51 -15.90
N PRO A 164 -13.30 -6.52 -16.49
CA PRO A 164 -12.07 -6.34 -17.25
C PRO A 164 -12.32 -5.45 -18.49
N SER A 165 -11.24 -4.96 -19.09
CA SER A 165 -11.17 -3.83 -20.04
C SER A 165 -11.90 -3.95 -21.40
N SER A 166 -12.99 -4.70 -21.51
CA SER A 166 -13.75 -4.88 -22.76
C SER A 166 -15.27 -4.82 -22.55
N TYR A 167 -15.78 -3.59 -22.51
CA TYR A 167 -17.08 -3.27 -23.09
C TYR A 167 -16.81 -2.58 -24.46
N PRO A 168 -17.64 -2.84 -25.48
CA PRO A 168 -17.51 -3.95 -26.42
C PRO A 168 -16.40 -3.75 -27.50
N SER A 169 -15.76 -4.85 -27.93
CA SER A 169 -15.11 -4.96 -29.25
C SER A 169 -14.94 -6.43 -29.70
N ASP A 170 -15.93 -6.94 -30.42
CA ASP A 170 -15.85 -7.84 -31.59
C ASP A 170 -15.04 -9.16 -31.57
N ARG A 171 -14.41 -9.61 -30.47
CA ARG A 171 -13.67 -10.90 -30.43
C ARG A 171 -13.89 -11.68 -29.13
N GLU A 172 -14.40 -12.91 -29.27
CA GLU A 172 -14.92 -13.69 -28.14
C GLU A 172 -13.97 -14.80 -27.63
N GLU A 173 -13.03 -15.29 -28.45
CA GLU A 173 -12.15 -16.42 -28.07
C GLU A 173 -11.07 -16.10 -27.03
N GLU A 174 -10.66 -14.84 -26.87
CA GLU A 174 -9.65 -14.46 -25.85
C GLU A 174 -10.26 -14.25 -24.45
N ARG A 175 -11.60 -14.26 -24.32
CA ARG A 175 -12.36 -13.94 -23.10
C ARG A 175 -12.28 -15.01 -22.00
N LEU A 176 -11.91 -16.25 -22.35
CA LEU A 176 -11.82 -17.39 -21.42
C LEU A 176 -10.56 -17.42 -20.55
N LYS A 177 -9.73 -16.35 -20.57
CA LYS A 177 -8.45 -16.25 -19.83
C LYS A 177 -8.42 -15.08 -18.85
N LEU A 178 -9.47 -14.91 -18.06
CA LEU A 178 -9.53 -13.82 -17.07
C LEU A 178 -8.85 -14.22 -15.74
N ASP A 179 -7.89 -13.39 -15.38
CA ASP A 179 -6.85 -13.62 -14.36
C ASP A 179 -7.33 -13.23 -12.94
N PRO A 180 -7.36 -14.17 -11.98
CA PRO A 180 -7.75 -13.91 -10.58
C PRO A 180 -6.78 -13.03 -9.77
N GLU A 181 -5.56 -12.75 -10.24
CA GLU A 181 -4.51 -12.14 -9.40
C GLU A 181 -4.56 -10.59 -9.27
N LYS A 182 -5.50 -9.90 -9.95
CA LYS A 182 -5.56 -8.43 -9.96
C LYS A 182 -6.12 -7.81 -8.66
N THR A 183 -5.23 -7.56 -7.71
CA THR A 183 -5.48 -6.77 -6.49
C THR A 183 -5.73 -5.27 -6.81
N LEU A 184 -6.81 -4.70 -6.28
CA LEU A 184 -7.14 -3.27 -6.43
C LEU A 184 -6.65 -2.40 -5.25
N ASN A 185 -5.96 -1.31 -5.54
CA ASN A 185 -5.71 -0.24 -4.58
C ASN A 185 -6.90 0.75 -4.51
N VAL A 186 -7.76 0.59 -3.50
CA VAL A 186 -8.96 1.42 -3.30
C VAL A 186 -8.69 2.85 -2.81
N PHE A 187 -7.47 3.17 -2.35
CA PHE A 187 -7.21 4.45 -1.69
C PHE A 187 -7.27 5.67 -2.63
N PRO A 188 -6.58 5.72 -3.79
CA PRO A 188 -6.74 6.84 -4.74
C PRO A 188 -8.18 7.01 -5.26
N PRO A 189 -8.92 5.93 -5.63
CA PRO A 189 -10.36 6.01 -5.90
C PRO A 189 -11.17 6.67 -4.78
N PHE A 190 -10.97 6.31 -3.51
CA PHE A 190 -11.72 6.93 -2.41
C PHE A 190 -11.29 8.37 -2.08
N GLN A 191 -10.07 8.77 -2.42
CA GLN A 191 -9.71 10.20 -2.42
C GLN A 191 -10.44 10.97 -3.54
N ALA A 192 -10.58 10.38 -4.73
CA ALA A 192 -11.36 10.95 -5.83
C ALA A 192 -12.84 11.13 -5.46
N VAL A 193 -13.44 10.14 -4.76
CA VAL A 193 -14.78 10.27 -4.18
C VAL A 193 -14.90 11.52 -3.33
N GLY A 194 -14.00 11.69 -2.35
CA GLY A 194 -14.03 12.83 -1.45
C GLY A 194 -13.80 14.16 -2.18
N MET A 195 -12.99 14.17 -3.24
CA MET A 195 -12.73 15.35 -4.07
C MET A 195 -13.97 15.77 -4.88
N ASP A 196 -14.56 14.85 -5.64
CA ASP A 196 -15.70 15.14 -6.53
C ASP A 196 -16.94 15.56 -5.72
N PHE A 197 -17.23 14.89 -4.59
CA PHE A 197 -18.33 15.27 -3.71
C PHE A 197 -18.11 16.61 -3.02
N MET A 198 -16.91 16.86 -2.50
CA MET A 198 -16.62 18.13 -1.84
C MET A 198 -16.68 19.27 -2.86
N THR A 199 -16.04 19.12 -4.02
CA THR A 199 -16.02 20.18 -5.04
C THR A 199 -17.40 20.45 -5.65
N ALA A 200 -18.24 19.42 -5.86
CA ALA A 200 -19.63 19.61 -6.29
C ALA A 200 -20.48 20.35 -5.25
N TYR A 201 -20.27 20.12 -3.94
CA TYR A 201 -20.96 20.86 -2.89
C TYR A 201 -20.42 22.30 -2.73
N LEU A 202 -19.12 22.48 -2.93
CA LEU A 202 -18.44 23.77 -2.84
C LEU A 202 -18.79 24.71 -3.99
N PHE A 203 -18.69 24.22 -5.23
CA PHE A 203 -18.70 25.00 -6.48
C PHE A 203 -19.89 24.68 -7.41
N GLY A 204 -20.73 23.69 -7.07
CA GLY A 204 -21.74 23.16 -7.98
C GLY A 204 -21.16 22.08 -8.90
N ILE A 205 -22.02 21.18 -9.38
CA ILE A 205 -21.61 19.99 -10.17
C ILE A 205 -20.89 20.37 -11.48
N ASP A 206 -21.28 21.48 -12.11
CA ASP A 206 -20.71 21.96 -13.39
C ASP A 206 -19.28 22.52 -13.26
N ALA A 207 -18.85 22.84 -12.03
CA ALA A 207 -17.51 23.31 -11.71
C ALA A 207 -16.77 22.35 -10.75
N SER A 208 -17.29 21.13 -10.56
CA SER A 208 -16.67 20.08 -9.76
C SER A 208 -15.46 19.45 -10.47
N THR A 209 -14.57 18.80 -9.70
CA THR A 209 -13.61 17.85 -10.29
C THR A 209 -14.32 16.62 -10.85
N ASP A 210 -13.63 15.84 -11.67
CA ASP A 210 -14.13 14.57 -12.24
C ASP A 210 -13.14 13.41 -12.04
N PHE A 211 -12.51 13.35 -10.87
CA PHE A 211 -11.40 12.44 -10.57
C PHE A 211 -11.83 10.96 -10.57
N LEU A 212 -13.13 10.68 -10.50
CA LEU A 212 -13.68 9.33 -10.62
C LEU A 212 -13.68 8.81 -12.07
N ARG A 213 -13.64 9.70 -13.07
CA ARG A 213 -13.59 9.35 -14.50
C ARG A 213 -12.24 9.69 -15.11
N ASP A 214 -11.67 10.86 -14.80
CA ASP A 214 -10.32 11.27 -15.19
C ASP A 214 -9.29 10.78 -14.17
N THR A 215 -8.85 9.53 -14.37
CA THR A 215 -7.88 8.89 -13.48
C THR A 215 -6.45 9.40 -13.66
N GLU A 216 -6.10 9.90 -14.84
CA GLU A 216 -4.76 10.43 -15.13
C GLU A 216 -4.55 11.78 -14.42
N TYR A 217 -5.51 12.70 -14.56
CA TYR A 217 -5.45 13.98 -13.86
C TYR A 217 -5.58 13.81 -12.35
N ARG A 218 -6.40 12.85 -11.87
CA ARG A 218 -6.44 12.45 -10.46
C ARG A 218 -5.04 12.09 -9.95
N ASP A 219 -4.33 11.19 -10.62
CA ASP A 219 -3.06 10.67 -10.13
C ASP A 219 -1.92 11.72 -10.21
N HIS A 220 -1.94 12.59 -11.23
CA HIS A 220 -1.11 13.80 -11.27
C HIS A 220 -1.40 14.73 -10.08
N TRP A 221 -2.68 15.05 -9.84
CA TRP A 221 -3.07 15.95 -8.74
C TRP A 221 -2.72 15.36 -7.36
N LEU A 222 -2.96 14.07 -7.13
CA LEU A 222 -2.60 13.39 -5.88
C LEU A 222 -1.09 13.38 -5.64
N LYS A 223 -0.28 13.24 -6.69
CA LYS A 223 1.18 13.38 -6.63
C LYS A 223 1.58 14.80 -6.19
N LEU A 224 1.00 15.83 -6.81
CA LEU A 224 1.25 17.23 -6.44
C LEU A 224 0.80 17.53 -4.99
N TYR A 225 -0.40 17.08 -4.60
CA TYR A 225 -0.93 17.26 -3.25
C TYR A 225 -0.04 16.60 -2.19
N SER A 226 0.57 15.45 -2.50
CA SER A 226 1.50 14.77 -1.60
C SER A 226 2.75 15.60 -1.26
N VAL A 227 3.20 16.46 -2.18
CA VAL A 227 4.29 17.41 -1.97
C VAL A 227 3.78 18.67 -1.26
N PHE A 228 2.68 19.24 -1.76
CA PHE A 228 2.00 20.43 -1.22
C PHE A 228 1.83 20.40 0.30
N LYS A 229 1.36 19.27 0.86
CA LYS A 229 1.11 19.13 2.31
C LYS A 229 2.36 19.13 3.19
N THR A 230 3.56 19.07 2.60
CA THR A 230 4.85 19.11 3.30
C THR A 230 5.59 20.44 3.15
N GLN A 231 5.12 21.30 2.23
CA GLN A 231 5.70 22.60 1.93
C GLN A 231 5.16 23.69 2.87
N LEU A 232 6.02 24.65 3.22
CA LEU A 232 5.61 25.88 3.90
C LEU A 232 4.70 26.71 2.97
N PRO A 233 3.80 27.56 3.50
CA PRO A 233 2.90 28.39 2.70
C PRO A 233 3.60 29.17 1.57
N LYS A 234 4.79 29.72 1.83
CA LYS A 234 5.63 30.42 0.84
C LYS A 234 6.17 29.56 -0.30
N GLN A 235 6.36 28.26 -0.07
CA GLN A 235 6.89 27.31 -1.05
C GLN A 235 5.79 26.74 -1.96
N ARG A 236 4.55 26.68 -1.46
CA ARG A 236 3.38 26.15 -2.19
C ARG A 236 2.44 27.22 -2.76
N ALA A 237 2.67 28.49 -2.39
CA ALA A 237 1.87 29.63 -2.83
C ALA A 237 1.76 29.67 -4.36
N PHE A 238 0.52 29.72 -4.87
CA PHE A 238 0.22 29.76 -6.30
C PHE A 238 0.81 28.58 -7.10
N GLY A 239 1.07 27.44 -6.45
CA GLY A 239 1.34 26.16 -7.13
C GLY A 239 0.08 25.58 -7.77
N GLU A 240 0.23 24.52 -8.58
CA GLU A 240 -0.88 23.89 -9.33
C GLU A 240 -2.11 23.55 -8.47
N VAL A 241 -1.90 23.06 -7.25
CA VAL A 241 -2.97 22.68 -6.30
C VAL A 241 -3.81 23.90 -5.89
N GLU A 242 -3.15 25.00 -5.53
CA GLU A 242 -3.80 26.27 -5.17
C GLU A 242 -4.44 26.95 -6.40
N ASN A 243 -3.79 26.87 -7.56
CA ASN A 243 -4.32 27.40 -8.81
C ASN A 243 -5.56 26.65 -9.31
N LEU A 244 -5.71 25.35 -9.05
CA LEU A 244 -6.95 24.64 -9.33
C LEU A 244 -8.12 25.24 -8.55
N CYS A 245 -7.96 25.43 -7.24
CA CYS A 245 -8.99 26.06 -6.41
C CYS A 245 -9.32 27.49 -6.87
N LEU A 246 -8.31 28.29 -7.26
CA LEU A 246 -8.55 29.63 -7.83
C LEU A 246 -9.35 29.58 -9.13
N LYS A 247 -9.00 28.68 -10.07
CA LYS A 247 -9.73 28.52 -11.33
C LYS A 247 -11.20 28.16 -11.10
N MET A 248 -11.48 27.27 -10.15
CA MET A 248 -12.86 26.90 -9.78
C MET A 248 -13.61 28.09 -9.15
N CYS A 249 -12.94 28.87 -8.30
CA CYS A 249 -13.50 30.11 -7.74
C CYS A 249 -13.85 31.13 -8.84
N ASP A 250 -12.96 31.33 -9.83
CA ASP A 250 -13.16 32.28 -10.93
C ASP A 250 -14.26 31.83 -11.90
N GLN A 251 -14.31 30.52 -12.21
CA GLN A 251 -15.37 29.91 -13.02
C GLN A 251 -16.74 30.19 -12.38
N VAL A 252 -16.90 29.91 -11.08
CA VAL A 252 -18.16 30.18 -10.36
C VAL A 252 -18.45 31.68 -10.25
N ALA A 253 -17.44 32.52 -9.98
CA ALA A 253 -17.62 33.98 -9.92
C ALA A 253 -18.19 34.53 -11.24
N SER A 254 -17.62 34.10 -12.38
CA SER A 254 -18.07 34.52 -13.71
C SER A 254 -19.53 34.11 -13.96
N GLN A 255 -19.89 32.85 -13.66
CA GLN A 255 -21.25 32.33 -13.79
C GLN A 255 -22.28 33.10 -12.94
N LEU A 256 -21.92 33.49 -11.70
CA LEU A 256 -22.79 34.31 -10.85
C LEU A 256 -22.96 35.72 -11.42
N SER A 257 -21.87 36.37 -11.86
CA SER A 257 -21.92 37.72 -12.46
C SER A 257 -22.71 37.79 -13.77
N CYS A 258 -22.77 36.69 -14.53
CA CYS A 258 -23.60 36.60 -15.73
C CYS A 258 -25.10 36.52 -15.41
N LYS A 259 -25.49 35.86 -14.31
CA LYS A 259 -26.90 35.76 -13.88
C LYS A 259 -27.47 37.10 -13.43
N GLU A 260 -26.67 37.92 -12.75
CA GLU A 260 -27.05 39.29 -12.37
C GLU A 260 -27.31 40.20 -13.59
N LYS A 261 -26.77 39.85 -14.77
CA LYS A 261 -26.94 40.61 -16.02
C LYS A 261 -28.05 40.08 -16.94
N GLY A 262 -28.92 39.20 -16.44
CA GLY A 262 -30.24 38.95 -17.04
C GLY A 262 -30.34 37.81 -18.05
N ALA A 263 -29.68 36.66 -17.83
CA ALA A 263 -29.94 35.45 -18.62
C ALA A 263 -29.76 34.12 -17.86
N ALA A 264 -30.62 33.16 -18.23
CA ALA A 264 -30.62 31.73 -17.94
C ALA A 264 -30.91 31.25 -16.51
N GLU A 265 -32.00 30.49 -16.38
CA GLU A 265 -32.18 29.49 -15.32
C GLU A 265 -31.01 28.49 -15.30
N LEU A 266 -30.81 27.79 -14.18
CA LEU A 266 -29.85 26.67 -14.12
C LEU A 266 -30.22 25.64 -15.19
N LYS A 267 -29.24 25.16 -15.97
CA LYS A 267 -29.46 24.05 -16.91
C LYS A 267 -30.02 22.86 -16.12
N THR A 268 -30.89 22.06 -16.74
CA THR A 268 -31.53 20.92 -16.09
C THR A 268 -30.48 19.97 -15.50
N GLY A 269 -30.49 19.80 -14.18
CA GLY A 269 -29.52 18.98 -13.44
C GLY A 269 -28.19 19.67 -13.08
N SER A 270 -28.04 20.98 -13.29
CA SER A 270 -27.00 21.80 -12.67
C SER A 270 -27.34 22.10 -11.20
N THR A 271 -26.33 22.19 -10.33
CA THR A 271 -26.51 22.50 -8.90
C THR A 271 -25.85 23.83 -8.54
N LYS A 272 -26.35 24.48 -7.49
CA LYS A 272 -25.80 25.76 -7.01
C LYS A 272 -24.44 25.58 -6.34
N PRO A 273 -23.57 26.59 -6.41
CA PRO A 273 -22.31 26.64 -5.66
C PRO A 273 -22.59 26.94 -4.18
N VAL A 274 -23.06 25.95 -3.41
CA VAL A 274 -23.67 26.13 -2.08
C VAL A 274 -22.74 26.88 -1.12
N VAL A 275 -21.50 26.42 -0.98
CA VAL A 275 -20.57 27.00 0.00
C VAL A 275 -19.89 28.25 -0.54
N TYR A 276 -19.48 28.24 -1.82
CA TYR A 276 -18.91 29.44 -2.45
C TYR A 276 -19.89 30.61 -2.41
N GLY A 277 -21.15 30.40 -2.80
CA GLY A 277 -22.16 31.47 -2.80
C GLY A 277 -22.43 32.04 -1.41
N GLN A 278 -22.43 31.20 -0.38
CA GLN A 278 -22.58 31.63 1.02
C GLN A 278 -21.37 32.47 1.49
N LEU A 279 -20.14 32.06 1.16
CA LEU A 279 -18.91 32.79 1.49
C LEU A 279 -18.74 34.08 0.66
N PHE A 280 -19.08 34.03 -0.62
CA PHE A 280 -19.07 35.17 -1.54
C PHE A 280 -19.99 36.26 -0.99
N ASN A 281 -21.26 35.95 -0.74
CA ASN A 281 -22.21 36.91 -0.16
C ASN A 281 -21.74 37.42 1.22
N GLY A 282 -21.19 36.54 2.06
CA GLY A 282 -20.70 36.88 3.39
C GLY A 282 -19.50 37.84 3.38
N ILE A 283 -18.56 37.68 2.45
CA ILE A 283 -17.31 38.45 2.38
C ILE A 283 -17.46 39.69 1.48
N PHE A 284 -18.08 39.56 0.30
CA PHE A 284 -18.25 40.68 -0.64
C PHE A 284 -19.27 41.72 -0.16
N SER A 285 -20.18 41.38 0.76
CA SER A 285 -21.05 42.39 1.42
C SER A 285 -20.30 43.30 2.43
N GLN A 286 -19.01 43.03 2.71
CA GLN A 286 -18.19 43.79 3.66
C GLN A 286 -17.17 44.72 2.97
N ILE A 287 -17.09 44.73 1.63
CA ILE A 287 -16.13 45.53 0.86
C ILE A 287 -16.81 46.65 0.09
N ASN A 288 -16.03 47.67 -0.30
CA ASN A 288 -16.47 48.72 -1.21
C ASN A 288 -16.48 48.21 -2.67
N PRO A 289 -17.64 48.18 -3.37
CA PRO A 289 -17.71 47.75 -4.77
C PRO A 289 -16.92 48.61 -5.77
N GLY A 290 -16.48 49.81 -5.37
CA GLY A 290 -15.59 50.66 -6.16
C GLY A 290 -14.09 50.34 -6.00
N SER A 291 -13.70 49.50 -5.04
CA SER A 291 -12.29 49.23 -4.70
C SER A 291 -11.81 47.91 -5.30
N ASP A 292 -11.06 47.96 -6.39
CA ASP A 292 -10.50 46.76 -7.04
C ASP A 292 -9.46 46.06 -6.16
N ALA A 293 -8.78 46.79 -5.28
CA ALA A 293 -7.88 46.23 -4.28
C ALA A 293 -8.63 45.38 -3.25
N GLU A 294 -9.79 45.83 -2.76
CA GLU A 294 -10.61 45.06 -1.82
C GLU A 294 -11.30 43.86 -2.49
N LYS A 295 -11.71 43.98 -3.77
CA LYS A 295 -12.21 42.84 -4.55
C LYS A 295 -11.14 41.76 -4.71
N ALA A 296 -9.91 42.15 -5.04
CA ALA A 296 -8.79 41.23 -5.17
C ALA A 296 -8.48 40.52 -3.84
N ASP A 297 -8.53 41.25 -2.72
CA ASP A 297 -8.36 40.66 -1.38
C ASP A 297 -9.50 39.70 -1.01
N ALA A 298 -10.75 40.11 -1.22
CA ALA A 298 -11.95 39.28 -0.98
C ALA A 298 -11.91 37.98 -1.79
N ARG A 299 -11.47 38.04 -3.05
CA ARG A 299 -11.28 36.85 -3.91
C ARG A 299 -10.31 35.84 -3.27
N PHE A 300 -9.16 36.28 -2.78
CA PHE A 300 -8.19 35.38 -2.13
C PHE A 300 -8.64 34.90 -0.75
N ARG A 301 -9.40 35.72 0.01
CA ARG A 301 -10.04 35.30 1.27
C ARG A 301 -11.06 34.18 1.04
N VAL A 302 -11.93 34.31 0.03
CA VAL A 302 -12.85 33.22 -0.37
C VAL A 302 -12.03 32.00 -0.81
N ALA A 303 -11.07 32.15 -1.72
CA ALA A 303 -10.28 31.04 -2.22
C ALA A 303 -9.50 30.28 -1.12
N SER A 304 -8.99 30.96 -0.09
CA SER A 304 -8.29 30.31 1.03
C SER A 304 -9.20 29.42 1.86
N GLU A 305 -10.42 29.87 2.12
CA GLU A 305 -11.45 29.10 2.85
C GLU A 305 -11.97 27.92 2.01
N MET A 306 -12.19 28.14 0.71
CA MET A 306 -12.59 27.08 -0.22
C MET A 306 -11.51 26.00 -0.33
N MET A 307 -10.24 26.41 -0.38
CA MET A 307 -9.09 25.49 -0.44
C MET A 307 -8.96 24.64 0.83
N ASP A 308 -9.20 25.21 2.02
CA ASP A 308 -9.24 24.45 3.28
C ASP A 308 -10.32 23.37 3.25
N HIS A 309 -11.51 23.69 2.74
CA HIS A 309 -12.60 22.72 2.61
C HIS A 309 -12.30 21.60 1.60
N ILE A 310 -11.69 21.89 0.44
CA ILE A 310 -11.24 20.87 -0.53
C ILE A 310 -10.24 19.90 0.13
N VAL A 311 -9.21 20.47 0.76
CA VAL A 311 -8.12 19.71 1.39
C VAL A 311 -8.65 18.83 2.53
N ALA A 312 -9.47 19.39 3.42
CA ALA A 312 -10.08 18.64 4.52
C ALA A 312 -11.07 17.55 4.02
N GLY A 313 -11.83 17.85 2.96
CA GLY A 313 -12.89 16.98 2.44
C GLY A 313 -12.38 15.71 1.76
N HIS A 314 -11.39 15.83 0.86
CA HIS A 314 -10.95 14.69 0.05
C HIS A 314 -10.14 13.67 0.85
N GLU A 315 -9.13 14.10 1.61
CA GLU A 315 -8.18 13.19 2.27
C GLU A 315 -8.85 12.42 3.41
N THR A 316 -9.63 13.10 4.26
CA THR A 316 -10.25 12.48 5.44
C THR A 316 -11.35 11.48 5.07
N THR A 317 -12.14 11.79 4.04
CA THR A 317 -13.15 10.88 3.50
C THR A 317 -12.49 9.64 2.87
N GLY A 318 -11.45 9.84 2.04
CA GLY A 318 -10.74 8.75 1.38
C GLY A 318 -10.10 7.75 2.36
N ILE A 319 -9.45 8.25 3.43
CA ILE A 319 -8.92 7.41 4.51
C ILE A 319 -10.04 6.58 5.16
N THR A 320 -11.16 7.24 5.52
CA THR A 320 -12.25 6.59 6.26
C THR A 320 -12.91 5.48 5.44
N LEU A 321 -13.18 5.73 4.16
CA LEU A 321 -13.75 4.72 3.24
C LEU A 321 -12.79 3.55 3.02
N THR A 322 -11.49 3.80 2.92
CA THR A 322 -10.46 2.75 2.78
C THR A 322 -10.47 1.79 3.96
N TYR A 323 -10.49 2.30 5.20
CA TYR A 323 -10.52 1.44 6.38
C TYR A 323 -11.88 0.77 6.62
N ILE A 324 -12.98 1.38 6.18
CA ILE A 324 -14.30 0.72 6.16
C ILE A 324 -14.27 -0.52 5.26
N VAL A 325 -13.80 -0.38 4.01
CA VAL A 325 -13.76 -1.50 3.05
C VAL A 325 -12.72 -2.55 3.43
N TYR A 326 -11.60 -2.14 4.02
CA TYR A 326 -10.62 -3.06 4.61
C TYR A 326 -11.25 -3.96 5.68
N GLU A 327 -11.91 -3.37 6.69
CA GLU A 327 -12.50 -4.15 7.78
C GLU A 327 -13.66 -5.03 7.29
N LEU A 328 -14.44 -4.58 6.31
CA LEU A 328 -15.50 -5.40 5.71
C LEU A 328 -14.95 -6.56 4.86
N SER A 329 -13.86 -6.38 4.11
CA SER A 329 -13.25 -7.49 3.35
C SER A 329 -12.64 -8.57 4.24
N GLN A 330 -12.30 -8.24 5.49
CA GLN A 330 -11.88 -9.22 6.49
C GLN A 330 -13.06 -9.88 7.25
N ASN A 331 -14.29 -9.39 7.08
CA ASN A 331 -15.47 -9.86 7.82
C ASN A 331 -16.71 -10.08 6.91
N PRO A 332 -16.72 -11.12 6.04
CA PRO A 332 -17.82 -11.36 5.09
C PRO A 332 -19.19 -11.53 5.75
N GLU A 333 -19.28 -12.15 6.93
CA GLU A 333 -20.53 -12.27 7.68
C GLU A 333 -21.11 -10.90 8.09
N LEU A 334 -20.23 -9.96 8.44
CA LEU A 334 -20.64 -8.60 8.79
C LEU A 334 -21.04 -7.80 7.54
N GLN A 335 -20.36 -8.04 6.41
CA GLN A 335 -20.74 -7.47 5.12
C GLN A 335 -22.15 -7.94 4.70
N ALA A 336 -22.45 -9.24 4.85
CA ALA A 336 -23.77 -9.80 4.57
C ALA A 336 -24.86 -9.16 5.45
N LYS A 337 -24.64 -9.03 6.76
CA LYS A 337 -25.58 -8.34 7.67
C LYS A 337 -25.76 -6.86 7.34
N LEU A 338 -24.70 -6.18 6.87
CA LEU A 338 -24.81 -4.81 6.37
C LEU A 338 -25.63 -4.74 5.08
N ARG A 339 -25.45 -5.69 4.15
CA ARG A 339 -26.25 -5.83 2.92
C ARG A 339 -27.73 -6.03 3.26
N GLU A 340 -28.06 -6.92 4.18
CA GLU A 340 -29.42 -7.14 4.70
C GLU A 340 -30.03 -5.84 5.28
N GLU A 341 -29.29 -5.11 6.11
CA GLU A 341 -29.75 -3.83 6.68
C GLU A 341 -30.00 -2.78 5.58
N LEU A 342 -29.12 -2.66 4.59
CA LEU A 342 -29.24 -1.68 3.51
C LEU A 342 -30.41 -2.00 2.56
N LEU A 343 -30.74 -3.27 2.36
CA LEU A 343 -31.90 -3.70 1.57
C LEU A 343 -33.25 -3.34 2.20
N THR A 344 -33.28 -2.89 3.47
CA THR A 344 -34.51 -2.37 4.12
C THR A 344 -34.89 -0.96 3.66
N LEU A 345 -34.01 -0.26 2.93
CA LEU A 345 -34.23 1.11 2.48
C LEU A 345 -35.30 1.21 1.38
N SER A 346 -35.92 2.38 1.27
CA SER A 346 -36.91 2.69 0.23
C SER A 346 -36.58 4.01 -0.50
N PRO A 347 -36.31 3.99 -1.82
CA PRO A 347 -36.05 2.78 -2.61
C PRO A 347 -34.77 2.05 -2.14
N PRO A 348 -34.69 0.72 -2.31
CA PRO A 348 -33.42 0.00 -2.23
C PRO A 348 -32.52 0.42 -3.40
N ILE A 349 -31.21 0.43 -3.19
CA ILE A 349 -30.25 0.65 -4.29
C ILE A 349 -29.90 -0.71 -4.88
N PHE A 350 -30.19 -0.88 -6.16
CA PHE A 350 -29.71 -2.00 -6.97
C PHE A 350 -28.90 -1.45 -8.14
N TYR A 351 -27.73 -2.01 -8.40
CA TYR A 351 -26.93 -1.62 -9.56
C TYR A 351 -27.08 -2.63 -10.71
N LYS A 352 -27.84 -2.22 -11.74
CA LYS A 352 -28.18 -3.03 -12.93
C LYS A 352 -28.86 -4.38 -12.61
N GLN A 353 -30.16 -4.33 -12.33
CA GLN A 353 -31.03 -5.45 -12.70
C GLN A 353 -31.21 -5.48 -14.23
N ASP A 354 -31.23 -6.69 -14.77
CA ASP A 354 -31.37 -7.10 -16.17
C ASP A 354 -31.98 -6.08 -17.15
N SER A 355 -31.21 -5.72 -18.20
CA SER A 355 -31.71 -4.96 -19.35
C SER A 355 -32.62 -5.79 -20.28
N THR A 356 -32.98 -7.01 -19.89
CA THR A 356 -33.90 -7.91 -20.59
C THR A 356 -35.37 -7.75 -20.15
N LEU A 357 -35.62 -7.03 -19.04
CA LEU A 357 -36.98 -6.67 -18.63
C LEU A 357 -37.39 -5.33 -19.27
N GLU A 358 -38.39 -5.38 -20.17
CA GLU A 358 -39.09 -4.23 -20.75
C GLU A 358 -39.94 -3.49 -19.70
N SER A 359 -39.27 -2.94 -18.69
CA SER A 359 -39.86 -2.08 -17.66
C SER A 359 -40.07 -0.67 -18.22
N SER A 360 -41.23 -0.10 -17.90
CA SER A 360 -41.71 1.15 -18.50
C SER A 360 -40.83 2.35 -18.12
N ASN A 361 -40.85 3.42 -18.92
CA ASN A 361 -40.04 4.63 -18.64
C ASN A 361 -40.29 5.22 -17.24
N ALA A 362 -41.47 5.00 -16.65
CA ALA A 362 -41.82 5.43 -15.29
C ALA A 362 -41.12 4.62 -14.17
N GLU A 363 -40.65 3.40 -14.47
CA GLU A 363 -39.91 2.55 -13.51
C GLU A 363 -38.41 2.85 -13.55
N LYS A 364 -37.86 3.19 -14.72
CA LYS A 364 -36.48 3.70 -14.86
C LYS A 364 -36.26 4.98 -14.05
N GLU A 365 -37.22 5.90 -14.03
CA GLU A 365 -37.17 7.10 -13.17
C GLU A 365 -37.31 6.79 -11.66
N LYS A 366 -37.93 5.67 -11.27
CA LYS A 366 -38.01 5.25 -9.86
C LYS A 366 -36.73 4.56 -9.38
N GLY A 367 -36.13 3.71 -10.21
CA GLY A 367 -34.87 3.00 -9.90
C GLY A 367 -33.63 3.90 -9.81
N SER A 368 -33.70 5.13 -10.32
CA SER A 368 -32.59 6.09 -10.31
C SER A 368 -32.51 6.93 -9.02
N ARG A 369 -33.54 6.91 -8.16
CA ARG A 369 -33.58 7.77 -6.97
C ARG A 369 -32.81 7.16 -5.81
N LEU A 370 -31.97 7.96 -5.17
CA LEU A 370 -31.34 7.56 -3.90
C LEU A 370 -32.37 7.56 -2.76
N PRO A 371 -32.25 6.63 -1.78
CA PRO A 371 -33.00 6.70 -0.54
C PRO A 371 -32.74 8.02 0.19
N SER A 372 -33.75 8.53 0.89
CA SER A 372 -33.62 9.79 1.61
C SER A 372 -32.47 9.73 2.63
N PHE A 373 -31.73 10.82 2.81
CA PHE A 373 -30.66 10.87 3.80
C PHE A 373 -31.18 10.42 5.19
N HIS A 374 -32.38 10.85 5.57
CA HIS A 374 -33.09 10.42 6.79
C HIS A 374 -33.16 8.90 6.97
N ALA A 375 -33.46 8.13 5.93
CA ALA A 375 -33.59 6.67 6.04
C ALA A 375 -32.24 5.99 6.36
N LEU A 376 -31.15 6.49 5.78
CA LEU A 376 -29.78 6.06 6.12
C LEU A 376 -29.44 6.35 7.59
N ASP A 377 -30.20 7.23 8.23
CA ASP A 377 -29.94 7.73 9.56
C ASP A 377 -30.50 6.84 10.66
N GLU A 378 -31.27 5.82 10.30
CA GLU A 378 -31.95 4.94 11.25
C GLU A 378 -31.29 3.55 11.32
N LEU A 379 -30.52 3.15 10.30
CA LEU A 379 -29.83 1.86 10.15
C LEU A 379 -28.74 1.59 11.20
N PRO A 380 -28.94 0.78 12.27
CA PRO A 380 -27.97 0.66 13.38
C PRO A 380 -26.57 0.13 13.03
N LEU A 381 -26.42 -0.89 12.19
CA LEU A 381 -25.14 -1.58 11.91
C LEU A 381 -24.17 -0.71 11.09
N LEU A 382 -24.67 -0.05 10.04
CA LEU A 382 -23.99 1.01 9.30
C LEU A 382 -23.35 2.05 10.24
N ASN A 383 -23.96 2.27 11.40
CA ASN A 383 -23.51 3.26 12.38
C ASN A 383 -22.41 2.74 13.27
N GLY A 384 -22.53 1.49 13.72
CA GLY A 384 -21.47 0.82 14.44
C GLY A 384 -20.21 0.80 13.60
N ILE A 385 -20.33 0.44 12.32
CA ILE A 385 -19.23 0.38 11.35
C ILE A 385 -18.53 1.73 11.23
N VAL A 386 -19.27 2.79 10.92
CA VAL A 386 -18.64 4.11 10.73
C VAL A 386 -18.04 4.69 12.02
N HIS A 387 -18.73 4.61 13.15
CA HIS A 387 -18.18 5.11 14.41
C HIS A 387 -16.96 4.30 14.83
N GLU A 388 -16.96 2.98 14.63
CA GLU A 388 -15.84 2.13 14.98
C GLU A 388 -14.63 2.33 14.07
N THR A 389 -14.82 2.53 12.76
CA THR A 389 -13.71 2.90 11.88
C THR A 389 -13.14 4.26 12.27
N LEU A 390 -13.98 5.27 12.52
CA LEU A 390 -13.50 6.58 12.99
C LEU A 390 -12.88 6.53 14.40
N ARG A 391 -13.21 5.50 15.20
CA ARG A 391 -12.60 5.24 16.51
C ARG A 391 -11.20 4.62 16.34
N VAL A 392 -11.09 3.49 15.65
CA VAL A 392 -9.83 2.73 15.49
C VAL A 392 -8.86 3.46 14.56
N TYR A 393 -9.37 4.00 13.45
CA TYR A 393 -8.67 4.65 12.35
C TYR A 393 -9.11 6.13 12.18
N PRO A 394 -8.89 7.01 13.17
CA PRO A 394 -9.24 8.41 13.03
C PRO A 394 -8.39 9.05 11.92
N ALA A 395 -9.04 9.62 10.90
CA ALA A 395 -8.36 10.23 9.75
C ALA A 395 -7.39 11.38 10.12
N ALA A 396 -7.60 12.00 11.27
CA ALA A 396 -6.68 12.95 11.89
C ALA A 396 -6.18 12.40 13.25
N PRO A 397 -5.16 11.51 13.28
CA PRO A 397 -4.68 10.87 14.50
C PRO A 397 -3.70 11.76 15.29
N LEU A 398 -3.15 12.82 14.68
CA LEU A 398 -2.17 13.69 15.32
C LEU A 398 -2.77 14.46 16.51
N PRO A 399 -1.95 14.85 17.51
CA PRO A 399 -2.39 15.76 18.55
C PRO A 399 -2.80 17.13 17.98
N LEU A 400 -3.85 17.74 18.53
CA LEU A 400 -4.36 19.03 18.07
C LEU A 400 -3.93 20.17 19.01
N PRO A 401 -2.77 20.84 18.82
CA PRO A 401 -2.22 21.73 19.83
C PRO A 401 -3.06 23.01 20.05
N ARG A 402 -3.04 23.48 21.29
CA ARG A 402 -3.57 24.74 21.79
C ARG A 402 -2.54 25.37 22.71
N VAL A 403 -2.68 26.66 22.98
CA VAL A 403 -1.80 27.38 23.93
C VAL A 403 -2.63 27.79 25.14
N VAL A 404 -2.13 27.55 26.35
CA VAL A 404 -2.77 28.03 27.59
C VAL A 404 -2.83 29.57 27.54
N PRO A 405 -4.01 30.21 27.67
CA PRO A 405 -4.14 31.66 27.58
C PRO A 405 -3.24 32.43 28.55
N ALA A 406 -2.94 33.68 28.22
CA ALA A 406 -2.26 34.60 29.14
C ALA A 406 -3.09 34.83 30.41
N GLY A 407 -2.45 34.81 31.57
CA GLY A 407 -3.11 34.96 32.87
C GLY A 407 -2.56 34.01 33.93
N LYS A 408 -3.45 33.49 34.78
CA LYS A 408 -3.11 32.50 35.81
C LYS A 408 -2.88 31.11 35.20
N PRO A 409 -2.11 30.22 35.86
CA PRO A 409 -2.04 28.81 35.49
C PRO A 409 -3.44 28.17 35.42
N VAL A 410 -3.58 27.17 34.54
CA VAL A 410 -4.79 26.37 34.39
C VAL A 410 -4.57 25.02 35.05
N GLU A 411 -5.54 24.56 35.83
CA GLU A 411 -5.53 23.20 36.37
C GLU A 411 -6.00 22.18 35.32
N LEU A 412 -5.17 21.16 35.06
CA LEU A 412 -5.49 19.99 34.25
C LEU A 412 -5.13 18.73 35.04
N GLU A 413 -6.14 17.92 35.38
CA GLU A 413 -5.98 16.68 36.19
C GLU A 413 -5.14 16.88 37.48
N GLY A 414 -5.37 18.00 38.20
CA GLY A 414 -4.63 18.36 39.42
C GLY A 414 -3.26 19.02 39.19
N TYR A 415 -2.77 19.11 37.94
CA TYR A 415 -1.52 19.79 37.61
C TYR A 415 -1.76 21.25 37.22
N GLN A 416 -0.95 22.17 37.76
CA GLN A 416 -1.00 23.59 37.43
C GLN A 416 -0.13 23.89 36.20
N ILE A 417 -0.77 24.13 35.05
CA ILE A 417 -0.12 24.32 33.76
C ILE A 417 0.04 25.84 33.48
N PRO A 418 1.27 26.35 33.30
CA PRO A 418 1.51 27.78 33.08
C PRO A 418 0.89 28.33 31.79
N ALA A 419 0.56 29.63 31.80
CA ALA A 419 0.25 30.40 30.59
C ALA A 419 1.38 30.27 29.54
N GLY A 420 1.02 30.22 28.26
CA GLY A 420 1.96 30.02 27.16
C GLY A 420 2.43 28.57 26.95
N THR A 421 2.05 27.63 27.82
CA THR A 421 2.32 26.19 27.60
C THR A 421 1.49 25.69 26.42
N ARG A 422 2.11 24.93 25.51
CA ARG A 422 1.43 24.20 24.44
C ARG A 422 0.81 22.92 25.01
N VAL A 423 -0.50 22.79 24.92
CA VAL A 423 -1.30 21.65 25.43
C VAL A 423 -2.02 20.96 24.27
N MET A 424 -2.16 19.63 24.33
CA MET A 424 -2.81 18.87 23.27
C MET A 424 -3.47 17.57 23.74
N SER A 425 -4.47 17.13 22.99
CA SER A 425 -5.04 15.80 23.00
C SER A 425 -5.05 15.24 21.58
N SER A 426 -5.12 13.91 21.43
CA SER A 426 -5.18 13.20 20.16
C SER A 426 -6.40 12.27 20.15
N ALA A 427 -7.11 12.20 19.02
CA ALA A 427 -8.20 11.23 18.85
C ALA A 427 -7.69 9.79 19.04
N TYR A 428 -6.50 9.47 18.53
CA TYR A 428 -5.89 8.15 18.63
C TYR A 428 -5.72 7.67 20.09
N THR A 429 -5.29 8.55 21.00
CA THR A 429 -5.07 8.19 22.42
C THR A 429 -6.38 8.09 23.20
N LEU A 430 -7.33 8.98 22.92
CA LEU A 430 -8.64 9.03 23.59
C LEU A 430 -9.51 7.83 23.22
N HIS A 431 -9.52 7.48 21.93
CA HIS A 431 -10.22 6.33 21.36
C HIS A 431 -9.65 4.98 21.82
N ARG A 432 -8.46 4.98 22.42
CA ARG A 432 -7.76 3.79 22.93
C ARG A 432 -7.70 3.71 24.45
N ASN A 433 -8.55 4.46 25.16
CA ASN A 433 -8.74 4.28 26.60
C ASN A 433 -9.53 2.97 26.87
N PRO A 434 -8.94 1.93 27.49
CA PRO A 434 -9.63 0.66 27.75
C PRO A 434 -10.79 0.76 28.76
N GLU A 435 -10.83 1.80 29.61
CA GLU A 435 -11.93 2.03 30.57
C GLU A 435 -13.24 2.44 29.89
N VAL A 436 -13.15 2.99 28.67
CA VAL A 436 -14.30 3.49 27.89
C VAL A 436 -14.49 2.70 26.60
N PHE A 437 -13.42 2.12 26.05
CA PHE A 437 -13.48 1.24 24.89
C PHE A 437 -12.79 -0.09 25.22
N PRO A 438 -13.51 -1.07 25.80
CA PRO A 438 -12.98 -2.40 26.05
C PRO A 438 -12.42 -3.03 24.77
N GLU A 439 -11.27 -3.70 24.88
CA GLU A 439 -10.48 -4.17 23.71
C GLU A 439 -10.25 -3.03 22.68
N PRO A 440 -9.54 -1.96 23.07
CA PRO A 440 -9.49 -0.72 22.31
C PRO A 440 -8.83 -0.82 20.93
N GLU A 441 -7.96 -1.82 20.71
CA GLU A 441 -7.31 -2.01 19.41
C GLU A 441 -8.19 -2.77 18.41
N SER A 442 -9.22 -3.49 18.89
CA SER A 442 -10.09 -4.31 18.04
C SER A 442 -11.24 -3.48 17.46
N TRP A 443 -11.46 -3.61 16.15
CA TRP A 443 -12.62 -3.04 15.46
C TRP A 443 -13.85 -3.90 15.73
N LYS A 444 -14.76 -3.41 16.59
CA LYS A 444 -16.01 -4.08 16.99
C LYS A 444 -17.23 -3.17 16.82
N PRO A 445 -17.83 -3.08 15.63
CA PRO A 445 -19.01 -2.23 15.34
C PRO A 445 -20.17 -2.36 16.33
N TYR A 446 -20.48 -3.59 16.77
CA TYR A 446 -21.57 -3.88 17.68
C TYR A 446 -21.46 -3.19 19.05
N ARG A 447 -20.27 -2.74 19.48
CA ARG A 447 -20.13 -1.98 20.74
C ARG A 447 -21.03 -0.75 20.79
N TRP A 448 -21.30 -0.11 19.64
CA TRP A 448 -22.13 1.08 19.53
C TRP A 448 -23.64 0.80 19.54
N ILE A 449 -24.03 -0.47 19.48
CA ILE A 449 -25.41 -0.98 19.38
C ILE A 449 -25.80 -1.67 20.70
N GLU A 450 -24.92 -2.55 21.21
CA GLU A 450 -25.17 -3.42 22.37
C GLU A 450 -24.90 -2.73 23.71
N ALA A 451 -24.12 -1.63 23.73
CA ALA A 451 -23.79 -0.92 24.97
C ALA A 451 -25.03 -0.31 25.64
N ASP A 452 -25.12 -0.44 26.96
CA ASP A 452 -26.15 0.24 27.75
C ASP A 452 -26.03 1.77 27.60
N LYS A 453 -27.14 2.48 27.89
CA LYS A 453 -27.22 3.95 27.72
C LYS A 453 -26.10 4.71 28.43
N THR A 454 -25.68 4.26 29.62
CA THR A 454 -24.64 4.94 30.42
C THR A 454 -23.24 4.69 29.85
N HIS A 455 -22.94 3.48 29.39
CA HIS A 455 -21.67 3.17 28.71
C HIS A 455 -21.58 3.85 27.34
N LEU A 456 -22.68 3.85 26.58
CA LEU A 456 -22.80 4.53 25.29
C LEU A 456 -22.61 6.04 25.43
N GLU A 457 -23.11 6.68 26.49
CA GLU A 457 -22.79 8.07 26.81
C GLU A 457 -21.31 8.30 27.11
N LYS A 458 -20.64 7.41 27.85
CA LYS A 458 -19.18 7.52 28.11
C LYS A 458 -18.38 7.43 26.81
N MET A 459 -18.69 6.45 25.96
CA MET A 459 -18.08 6.31 24.63
C MET A 459 -18.28 7.55 23.77
N ARG A 460 -19.52 8.08 23.69
CA ARG A 460 -19.83 9.31 22.95
C ARG A 460 -19.10 10.55 23.48
N ARG A 461 -18.83 10.64 24.79
CA ARG A 461 -18.08 11.75 25.41
C ARG A 461 -16.57 11.71 25.09
N LEU A 462 -15.98 10.54 24.85
CA LEU A 462 -14.58 10.40 24.41
C LEU A 462 -14.41 10.19 22.90
N PHE A 463 -15.48 9.98 22.14
CA PHE A 463 -15.44 9.97 20.68
C PHE A 463 -15.12 11.38 20.16
N TRP A 464 -13.92 11.52 19.59
CA TRP A 464 -13.28 12.80 19.31
C TRP A 464 -12.72 12.91 17.89
N ALA A 465 -13.19 12.06 16.96
CA ALA A 465 -12.80 12.06 15.55
C ALA A 465 -12.96 13.42 14.84
N PHE A 466 -13.88 14.28 15.32
CA PHE A 466 -14.18 15.61 14.77
C PHE A 466 -13.72 16.77 15.66
N GLY A 467 -12.97 16.48 16.72
CA GLY A 467 -12.60 17.44 17.76
C GLY A 467 -13.82 17.90 18.59
N SER A 468 -13.63 18.96 19.38
CA SER A 468 -14.69 19.53 20.22
C SER A 468 -14.62 21.06 20.36
N GLY A 469 -15.68 21.65 20.92
CA GLY A 469 -15.80 23.10 21.15
C GLY A 469 -16.01 23.93 19.90
N GLY A 470 -15.77 25.25 20.00
CA GLY A 470 -16.00 26.20 18.89
C GLY A 470 -15.22 25.84 17.60
N ARG A 471 -14.14 25.07 17.74
CA ARG A 471 -13.25 24.61 16.67
C ARG A 471 -13.46 23.14 16.27
N MET A 472 -14.54 22.50 16.71
CA MET A 472 -15.02 21.24 16.14
C MET A 472 -15.18 21.37 14.62
N CYS A 473 -14.87 20.28 13.90
CA CYS A 473 -14.93 20.17 12.45
C CYS A 473 -16.23 20.76 11.87
N LEU A 474 -16.09 21.76 11.00
CA LEU A 474 -17.20 22.39 10.30
C LEU A 474 -17.92 21.38 9.39
N GLY A 475 -17.14 20.71 8.54
CA GLY A 475 -17.62 19.71 7.58
C GLY A 475 -18.12 18.41 8.22
N SER A 476 -18.22 18.31 9.56
CA SER A 476 -18.67 17.10 10.25
C SER A 476 -20.00 16.61 9.67
N ASN A 477 -21.11 17.36 9.80
CA ASN A 477 -22.40 16.92 9.24
C ASN A 477 -22.37 16.65 7.72
N PHE A 478 -21.43 17.23 6.95
CA PHE A 478 -21.33 17.00 5.51
C PHE A 478 -20.66 15.66 5.18
N ALA A 479 -19.54 15.35 5.82
CA ALA A 479 -18.95 14.01 5.79
C ALA A 479 -19.88 12.96 6.43
N LEU A 480 -20.94 13.40 7.11
CA LEU A 480 -21.69 12.60 8.06
C LEU A 480 -23.22 12.69 7.94
N GLN A 481 -23.76 13.09 6.78
CA GLN A 481 -25.19 13.30 6.40
C GLN A 481 -26.21 12.59 7.34
N ALA A 482 -27.07 13.31 8.09
CA ALA A 482 -27.78 12.75 9.27
C ALA A 482 -29.11 13.42 9.72
N TRP A 483 -30.02 12.66 10.40
CA TRP A 483 -31.12 13.07 11.32
C TRP A 483 -31.07 12.35 12.71
N HIS A 484 -32.07 12.58 13.59
CA HIS A 484 -32.08 12.26 15.04
C HIS A 484 -33.47 12.44 15.67
N GLY A 485 -34.02 11.41 16.33
CA GLY A 485 -35.24 11.51 17.15
C GLY A 485 -34.96 11.47 18.66
N GLY A 486 -35.41 12.50 19.39
CA GLY A 486 -35.70 12.47 20.84
C GLY A 486 -34.55 12.21 21.84
N GLY A 487 -33.98 13.27 22.42
CA GLY A 487 -33.25 13.18 23.71
C GLY A 487 -31.72 13.33 23.64
N SER A 488 -31.25 14.59 23.61
CA SER A 488 -29.94 15.04 24.11
C SER A 488 -28.69 14.13 23.94
N SER A 489 -28.20 13.93 22.70
CA SER A 489 -26.74 13.91 22.40
C SER A 489 -26.48 13.87 20.88
N ARG A 490 -25.32 14.37 20.43
CA ARG A 490 -25.05 14.78 19.04
C ARG A 490 -24.19 13.76 18.26
N GLN A 491 -24.33 13.76 16.91
CA GLN A 491 -23.36 13.28 15.88
C GLN A 491 -23.10 11.74 15.81
N SER A 492 -22.53 11.09 14.75
CA SER A 492 -22.47 11.37 13.29
C SER A 492 -21.82 10.23 12.43
N ARG A 493 -22.15 10.08 11.12
CA ARG A 493 -21.71 8.94 10.24
C ARG A 493 -21.72 9.18 8.70
N ALA A 494 -20.71 8.73 7.94
CA ALA A 494 -20.64 8.68 6.47
C ALA A 494 -21.43 7.49 5.87
N ARG A 495 -22.61 7.72 5.29
CA ARG A 495 -23.50 6.63 4.82
C ARG A 495 -23.37 6.26 3.35
N LEU A 496 -23.42 7.26 2.45
CA LEU A 496 -23.86 7.07 1.06
C LEU A 496 -22.95 6.17 0.20
N PHE A 497 -21.71 5.90 0.63
CA PHE A 497 -20.76 5.02 -0.06
C PHE A 497 -20.77 3.58 0.44
N LEU A 498 -21.22 3.34 1.68
CA LEU A 498 -21.39 1.99 2.21
C LEU A 498 -22.60 1.26 1.59
N LEU A 499 -23.57 2.05 1.14
CA LEU A 499 -24.75 1.63 0.37
C LEU A 499 -24.44 0.82 -0.91
N ILE A 500 -23.21 0.90 -1.43
CA ILE A 500 -22.83 0.42 -2.77
C ILE A 500 -21.74 -0.65 -2.73
N ASN A 501 -20.82 -0.59 -1.76
CA ASN A 501 -19.83 -1.66 -1.55
C ASN A 501 -20.46 -2.91 -0.89
N ALA A 502 -21.70 -2.82 -0.43
CA ALA A 502 -22.43 -3.99 0.04
C ALA A 502 -22.88 -4.89 -1.12
N ASP A 503 -23.29 -4.34 -2.27
CA ASP A 503 -23.89 -5.08 -3.40
C ASP A 503 -22.85 -5.74 -4.34
N VAL A 504 -21.56 -5.57 -4.05
CA VAL A 504 -20.44 -6.28 -4.68
C VAL A 504 -19.99 -7.38 -3.73
N ASP A 505 -19.84 -8.62 -4.21
CA ASP A 505 -19.14 -9.65 -3.42
C ASP A 505 -17.65 -9.31 -3.35
N LEU A 506 -17.18 -9.00 -2.14
CA LEU A 506 -15.81 -8.58 -1.88
C LEU A 506 -14.86 -9.78 -1.71
N GLU A 507 -15.12 -10.90 -2.39
CA GLU A 507 -14.20 -12.04 -2.47
C GLU A 507 -12.89 -11.68 -3.21
N THR A 508 -12.89 -10.58 -3.97
CA THR A 508 -11.66 -9.97 -4.49
C THR A 508 -10.84 -9.37 -3.35
N GLN A 509 -9.56 -9.73 -3.26
CA GLN A 509 -8.68 -9.32 -2.15
C GLN A 509 -8.37 -7.81 -2.20
N PHE A 510 -9.19 -6.99 -1.54
CA PHE A 510 -8.94 -5.56 -1.42
C PHE A 510 -7.85 -5.26 -0.39
N THR A 511 -6.61 -5.09 -0.85
CA THR A 511 -5.54 -4.60 0.02
C THR A 511 -5.69 -3.09 0.24
N ALA A 512 -6.11 -2.69 1.44
CA ALA A 512 -5.88 -1.32 1.89
C ALA A 512 -4.38 -1.13 2.17
N SER A 513 -3.66 -0.52 1.23
CA SER A 513 -2.25 -0.18 1.43
C SER A 513 -2.12 0.94 2.48
N SER A 514 -2.07 0.57 3.76
CA SER A 514 -1.89 1.47 4.91
C SER A 514 -0.49 2.11 4.96
N SER A 515 0.39 1.77 4.02
CA SER A 515 1.81 2.16 3.95
C SER A 515 2.08 3.66 3.77
N ARG A 516 1.05 4.51 3.55
CA ARG A 516 1.22 5.95 3.29
C ARG A 516 0.70 6.93 4.37
N TYR A 517 0.29 6.44 5.56
CA TYR A 517 -0.05 7.28 6.71
C TYR A 517 0.91 7.17 7.92
N ARG A 518 2.20 7.34 7.66
CA ARG A 518 3.02 8.18 8.56
C ARG A 518 3.00 9.60 8.00
N GLN A 519 2.12 10.46 8.51
CA GLN A 519 2.24 11.89 8.23
C GLN A 519 3.62 12.37 8.71
N PRO A 520 4.42 13.05 7.88
CA PRO A 520 5.66 13.65 8.34
C PRO A 520 5.34 14.74 9.37
N CYS A 521 5.94 14.66 10.55
CA CYS A 521 6.06 15.85 11.38
C CYS A 521 6.91 16.87 10.58
N ARG A 522 6.45 18.12 10.52
CA ARG A 522 6.90 19.16 9.57
C ARG A 522 8.42 19.22 9.29
N GLY A 523 8.74 19.42 8.01
CA GLY A 523 9.54 20.59 7.64
C GLY A 523 11.04 20.42 7.45
N VAL A 524 11.57 19.19 7.48
CA VAL A 524 12.84 18.82 6.83
C VAL A 524 12.69 17.39 6.33
N MET A 525 12.97 17.11 5.05
CA MET A 525 13.30 15.75 4.64
C MET A 525 14.69 15.43 5.18
N PRO A 526 14.88 14.37 6.00
CA PRO A 526 15.98 13.48 5.70
C PRO A 526 15.74 12.97 4.28
N HIS A 527 16.72 13.15 3.39
CA HIS A 527 16.87 12.16 2.35
C HIS A 527 16.99 10.79 3.04
N TYR A 528 16.44 9.74 2.41
CA TYR A 528 16.34 8.38 2.94
C TYR A 528 15.32 8.19 4.08
N TRP A 529 14.57 7.10 3.98
CA TRP A 529 13.58 6.64 4.97
C TRP A 529 14.09 5.32 5.55
N PRO A 530 14.86 5.30 6.66
CA PRO A 530 15.61 4.10 7.07
C PRO A 530 14.75 3.02 7.74
N ASP A 531 13.55 3.36 8.22
CA ASP A 531 12.76 2.50 9.12
C ASP A 531 11.29 2.38 8.67
N MET A 532 11.01 1.82 7.48
CA MET A 532 9.75 1.07 7.34
C MET A 532 9.85 -0.18 8.25
N PRO A 533 8.81 -0.59 8.99
CA PRO A 533 8.86 -1.89 9.67
C PRO A 533 8.86 -2.95 8.56
N PHE A 534 9.97 -3.66 8.42
CA PHE A 534 10.17 -4.63 7.35
C PHE A 534 9.15 -5.79 7.42
N ASP A 535 8.48 -5.94 8.57
CA ASP A 535 7.37 -6.85 8.88
C ASP A 535 6.26 -6.94 7.82
N TYR A 536 5.98 -5.82 7.12
CA TYR A 536 4.88 -5.69 6.15
C TYR A 536 5.31 -5.73 4.67
N LEU A 537 6.61 -5.75 4.36
CA LEU A 537 7.07 -5.72 2.97
C LEU A 537 6.58 -6.92 2.16
N GLU A 538 6.36 -8.06 2.82
CA GLU A 538 5.83 -9.29 2.24
C GLU A 538 4.48 -9.07 1.53
N TRP A 539 3.61 -8.25 2.13
CA TRP A 539 2.31 -7.86 1.59
C TRP A 539 2.38 -6.71 0.58
N LEU A 540 3.48 -5.96 0.57
CA LEU A 540 3.64 -4.79 -0.29
C LEU A 540 4.36 -5.11 -1.60
N VAL A 541 5.27 -6.08 -1.63
CA VAL A 541 6.02 -6.47 -2.83
C VAL A 541 5.13 -6.78 -4.05
N PRO A 542 4.00 -7.52 -3.92
CA PRO A 542 3.10 -7.74 -5.05
C PRO A 542 2.54 -6.44 -5.65
N VAL A 543 2.23 -5.45 -4.81
CA VAL A 543 1.47 -4.24 -5.19
C VAL A 543 2.30 -2.95 -5.36
N LEU A 544 3.59 -2.97 -4.99
CA LEU A 544 4.47 -1.80 -5.13
C LEU A 544 4.84 -1.52 -6.61
N PRO A 545 5.09 -0.25 -7.00
CA PRO A 545 5.63 0.05 -8.32
C PRO A 545 7.02 -0.56 -8.53
N GLU A 546 7.30 -1.06 -9.74
CA GLU A 546 8.58 -1.72 -10.07
C GLU A 546 9.77 -0.77 -9.88
N SER A 547 9.62 0.51 -10.23
CA SER A 547 10.61 1.56 -9.96
C SER A 547 10.97 1.69 -8.47
N TRP A 548 10.03 1.39 -7.57
CA TRP A 548 10.26 1.38 -6.13
C TRP A 548 10.96 0.10 -5.67
N LEU A 549 10.58 -1.05 -6.23
CA LEU A 549 11.23 -2.34 -5.97
C LEU A 549 12.69 -2.36 -6.46
N ILE A 550 12.98 -1.78 -7.63
CA ILE A 550 14.34 -1.59 -8.14
C ILE A 550 15.13 -0.66 -7.22
N SER A 551 14.53 0.45 -6.76
CA SER A 551 15.17 1.37 -5.81
C SER A 551 15.50 0.70 -4.47
N LEU A 552 14.65 -0.21 -4.00
CA LEU A 552 14.86 -1.01 -2.79
C LEU A 552 16.02 -2.01 -2.96
N TYR A 553 16.09 -2.69 -4.12
CA TYR A 553 17.20 -3.57 -4.48
C TYR A 553 18.54 -2.82 -4.56
N GLU A 554 18.61 -1.70 -5.28
CA GLU A 554 19.86 -0.92 -5.39
C GLU A 554 20.29 -0.31 -4.03
N GLN A 555 19.34 0.01 -3.14
CA GLN A 555 19.68 0.44 -1.77
C GLN A 555 20.29 -0.69 -0.93
N ALA A 556 19.71 -1.90 -0.94
CA ALA A 556 20.25 -3.06 -0.23
C ALA A 556 21.64 -3.44 -0.76
N LYS A 557 21.79 -3.46 -2.09
CA LYS A 557 23.05 -3.66 -2.80
C LYS A 557 24.12 -2.64 -2.41
N ALA A 558 23.78 -1.35 -2.36
CA ALA A 558 24.70 -0.29 -1.94
C ALA A 558 25.09 -0.38 -0.44
N GLN A 559 24.22 -0.92 0.41
CA GLN A 559 24.48 -1.12 1.84
C GLN A 559 25.33 -2.36 2.15
N LYS A 560 25.70 -3.17 1.15
CA LYS A 560 26.39 -4.46 1.32
C LYS A 560 25.69 -5.38 2.33
N THR A 561 24.34 -5.42 2.33
CA THR A 561 23.56 -6.27 3.24
C THR A 561 23.69 -7.74 2.88
N THR A 562 24.78 -8.37 3.35
CA THR A 562 25.14 -9.79 3.15
C THR A 562 24.95 -10.24 1.71
N HIS A 563 25.97 -10.00 0.88
CA HIS A 563 26.19 -10.83 -0.30
C HIS A 563 26.20 -12.30 0.17
N LEU A 564 25.33 -13.15 -0.40
CA LEU A 564 25.42 -14.60 -0.17
C LEU A 564 26.66 -15.20 -0.86
N HIS A 565 27.18 -14.52 -1.90
CA HIS A 565 28.46 -14.82 -2.53
C HIS A 565 29.15 -13.51 -3.00
N ASP A 566 30.47 -13.41 -2.79
CA ASP A 566 31.34 -12.33 -3.31
C ASP A 566 31.87 -12.63 -4.74
N ASP A 567 31.40 -13.71 -5.38
CA ASP A 567 31.78 -14.08 -6.74
C ASP A 567 31.07 -13.18 -7.79
N PRO A 568 31.81 -12.41 -8.62
CA PRO A 568 31.21 -11.54 -9.63
C PRO A 568 30.49 -12.27 -10.78
N TYR A 569 30.62 -13.60 -10.88
CA TYR A 569 29.94 -14.43 -11.87
C TYR A 569 28.68 -15.13 -11.32
N VAL A 570 28.47 -15.14 -10.00
CA VAL A 570 27.25 -15.71 -9.38
C VAL A 570 26.15 -14.65 -9.31
N ARG A 571 24.97 -14.96 -9.87
CA ARG A 571 23.82 -14.05 -9.96
C ARG A 571 23.40 -13.62 -8.54
N PRO A 572 23.53 -12.35 -8.13
CA PRO A 572 23.43 -11.97 -6.72
C PRO A 572 21.99 -12.08 -6.21
N VAL A 573 21.80 -12.94 -5.19
CA VAL A 573 20.61 -12.94 -4.33
C VAL A 573 20.90 -12.03 -3.14
N ILE A 574 20.17 -10.90 -3.06
CA ILE A 574 20.37 -9.88 -2.03
C ILE A 574 19.25 -9.97 -0.99
N ARG A 575 19.62 -10.02 0.29
CA ARG A 575 18.67 -9.91 1.40
C ARG A 575 18.14 -8.47 1.49
N ILE A 576 16.82 -8.32 1.38
CA ILE A 576 16.11 -7.05 1.61
C ILE A 576 15.62 -6.97 3.05
N SER A 577 15.21 -8.09 3.64
CA SER A 577 14.70 -8.16 5.01
C SER A 577 14.89 -9.55 5.63
N ASP A 578 14.40 -9.74 6.85
CA ASP A 578 14.33 -11.04 7.52
C ASP A 578 13.34 -12.01 6.85
N LYS A 579 12.55 -11.53 5.88
CA LYS A 579 11.52 -12.28 5.15
C LYS A 579 11.67 -12.25 3.63
N ILE A 580 12.47 -11.35 3.06
CA ILE A 580 12.51 -11.11 1.60
C ILE A 580 13.93 -11.06 1.05
N ALA A 581 14.14 -11.85 0.00
CA ALA A 581 15.32 -11.84 -0.85
C ALA A 581 14.95 -11.39 -2.27
N VAL A 582 15.93 -10.86 -3.00
CA VAL A 582 15.80 -10.49 -4.42
C VAL A 582 16.91 -11.12 -5.23
N LYS A 583 16.56 -11.93 -6.23
CA LYS A 583 17.48 -12.36 -7.29
C LYS A 583 17.34 -11.42 -8.47
N CYS A 584 18.45 -10.92 -9.01
CA CYS A 584 18.45 -9.94 -10.10
C CYS A 584 19.57 -10.23 -11.11
N GLY A 585 19.28 -10.08 -12.41
CA GLY A 585 20.28 -10.22 -13.48
C GLY A 585 19.70 -10.40 -14.88
N HIS A 586 20.59 -10.40 -15.89
CA HIS A 586 20.19 -10.51 -17.30
C HIS A 586 19.60 -11.86 -17.71
N GLY A 587 19.95 -12.94 -17.00
CA GLY A 587 19.41 -14.29 -17.24
C GLY A 587 18.28 -14.71 -16.30
N VAL A 588 17.75 -13.81 -15.46
CA VAL A 588 16.65 -14.14 -14.53
C VAL A 588 15.33 -14.18 -15.31
N ALA A 589 14.92 -15.39 -15.67
CA ALA A 589 13.85 -15.65 -16.64
C ALA A 589 12.45 -15.69 -15.98
N PRO A 590 11.36 -15.44 -16.75
CA PRO A 590 10.00 -15.62 -16.24
C PRO A 590 9.72 -17.09 -15.90
N GLY A 591 10.35 -18.03 -16.61
CA GLY A 591 10.17 -19.46 -16.40
C GLY A 591 10.83 -19.98 -15.13
N GLU A 592 11.95 -19.38 -14.70
CA GLU A 592 12.58 -19.65 -13.41
C GLU A 592 11.59 -19.33 -12.27
N ALA A 593 11.04 -18.12 -12.27
CA ALA A 593 10.08 -17.66 -11.26
C ALA A 593 8.81 -18.51 -11.23
N ALA A 594 8.27 -18.84 -12.42
CA ALA A 594 7.06 -19.66 -12.53
C ALA A 594 7.30 -21.11 -12.07
N THR A 595 8.43 -21.71 -12.41
CA THR A 595 8.77 -23.09 -12.03
C THR A 595 9.05 -23.19 -10.52
N GLN A 596 9.75 -22.22 -9.93
CA GLN A 596 9.93 -22.11 -8.48
C GLN A 596 8.58 -21.97 -7.74
N GLN A 597 7.70 -21.09 -8.21
CA GLN A 597 6.40 -20.87 -7.58
C GLN A 597 5.48 -22.09 -7.69
N TYR A 598 5.55 -22.82 -8.80
CA TYR A 598 4.84 -24.08 -8.98
C TYR A 598 5.37 -25.18 -8.05
N ALA A 599 6.69 -25.31 -7.93
CA ALA A 599 7.34 -26.25 -7.00
C ALA A 599 6.93 -25.97 -5.53
N TYR A 600 6.90 -24.70 -5.13
CA TYR A 600 6.41 -24.25 -3.81
C TYR A 600 4.96 -24.67 -3.51
N GLN A 601 4.11 -24.81 -4.55
CA GLN A 601 2.70 -25.19 -4.42
C GLN A 601 2.45 -26.70 -4.38
N HIS A 602 3.34 -27.52 -4.99
CA HIS A 602 3.06 -28.93 -5.26
C HIS A 602 3.95 -29.94 -4.49
N LEU A 603 5.10 -29.53 -3.95
CA LEU A 603 6.01 -30.41 -3.21
C LEU A 603 5.66 -30.49 -1.72
N ASP A 604 5.88 -31.66 -1.08
CA ASP A 604 5.73 -31.79 0.36
C ASP A 604 6.83 -31.00 1.10
N ARG A 605 6.39 -29.96 1.80
CA ARG A 605 7.24 -29.06 2.60
C ARG A 605 7.97 -29.74 3.75
N ARG A 606 7.57 -30.97 4.11
CA ARG A 606 8.26 -31.83 5.09
C ARG A 606 9.48 -32.55 4.50
N VAL A 607 9.55 -32.66 3.17
CA VAL A 607 10.65 -33.30 2.44
C VAL A 607 11.62 -32.24 1.91
N VAL A 608 11.10 -31.16 1.32
CA VAL A 608 11.90 -30.06 0.77
C VAL A 608 11.23 -28.71 0.96
N ARG A 609 11.99 -27.70 1.41
CA ARG A 609 11.52 -26.32 1.42
C ARG A 609 11.87 -25.64 0.09
N VAL A 610 10.91 -24.91 -0.46
CA VAL A 610 11.10 -24.01 -1.60
C VAL A 610 10.78 -22.59 -1.13
N PRO A 611 11.54 -21.55 -1.51
CA PRO A 611 11.18 -20.17 -1.20
C PRO A 611 9.95 -19.74 -2.02
N ARG A 612 8.93 -19.19 -1.36
CA ARG A 612 7.78 -18.59 -2.07
C ARG A 612 8.23 -17.45 -2.98
N VAL A 613 7.71 -17.37 -4.22
CA VAL A 613 7.85 -16.16 -5.05
C VAL A 613 6.73 -15.18 -4.70
N TYR A 614 7.10 -13.93 -4.41
CA TYR A 614 6.16 -12.84 -4.14
C TYR A 614 5.83 -12.03 -5.40
N ARG A 615 6.83 -11.78 -6.25
CA ARG A 615 6.64 -11.11 -7.55
C ARG A 615 7.84 -11.34 -8.48
N TYR A 616 7.54 -11.44 -9.77
CA TYR A 616 8.50 -11.34 -10.87
C TYR A 616 8.22 -10.11 -11.74
N PHE A 617 9.26 -9.47 -12.28
CA PHE A 617 9.15 -8.49 -13.37
C PHE A 617 10.47 -8.35 -14.14
N GLN A 618 10.41 -7.75 -15.35
CA GLN A 618 11.58 -7.45 -16.19
C GLN A 618 11.63 -5.98 -16.58
N VAL A 619 12.84 -5.43 -16.62
CA VAL A 619 13.11 -4.05 -17.04
C VAL A 619 13.96 -4.06 -18.31
N LYS A 620 13.58 -3.25 -19.30
CA LYS A 620 14.41 -3.01 -20.49
C LYS A 620 15.66 -2.24 -20.09
N SER A 621 16.83 -2.81 -20.37
CA SER A 621 18.14 -2.19 -20.20
C SER A 621 18.56 -1.46 -21.49
N ASN A 622 19.60 -0.65 -21.42
CA ASN A 622 20.29 -0.11 -22.61
C ASN A 622 21.11 -1.21 -23.35
N SER A 623 21.29 -2.38 -22.74
CA SER A 623 21.80 -3.60 -23.38
C SER A 623 20.69 -4.35 -24.12
N SER A 624 21.06 -5.13 -25.14
CA SER A 624 20.12 -5.98 -25.90
C SER A 624 19.33 -7.01 -25.07
N TRP A 625 19.76 -7.26 -23.83
CA TRP A 625 19.13 -8.19 -22.88
C TRP A 625 18.43 -7.43 -21.74
N PRO A 626 17.17 -7.79 -21.39
CA PRO A 626 16.46 -7.22 -20.24
C PRO A 626 17.14 -7.62 -18.91
N ILE A 627 16.72 -7.01 -17.81
CA ILE A 627 17.11 -7.39 -16.44
C ILE A 627 15.86 -7.92 -15.73
N GLY A 628 15.88 -9.17 -15.28
CA GLY A 628 14.82 -9.78 -14.49
C GLY A 628 15.03 -9.63 -12.98
N TYR A 629 13.93 -9.55 -12.25
CA TYR A 629 13.88 -9.44 -10.80
C TYR A 629 12.90 -10.48 -10.23
N ILE A 630 13.37 -11.38 -9.38
CA ILE A 630 12.53 -12.28 -8.56
C ILE A 630 12.60 -11.78 -7.12
N PHE A 631 11.46 -11.30 -6.60
CA PHE A 631 11.28 -11.08 -5.16
C PHE A 631 10.68 -12.33 -4.55
N MET A 632 11.35 -12.91 -3.55
CA MET A 632 11.01 -14.19 -2.95
C MET A 632 11.25 -14.22 -1.44
N GLU A 633 10.76 -15.27 -0.77
CA GLU A 633 10.99 -15.57 0.64
C GLU A 633 12.50 -15.60 0.95
N TYR A 634 12.94 -14.85 1.97
CA TYR A 634 14.29 -14.98 2.51
C TYR A 634 14.35 -16.20 3.42
N ILE A 635 15.23 -17.13 3.06
CA ILE A 635 15.50 -18.33 3.84
C ILE A 635 16.77 -18.09 4.69
N PRO A 636 16.65 -17.98 6.03
CA PRO A 636 17.82 -17.96 6.92
C PRO A 636 18.52 -19.32 6.92
N GLY A 637 19.70 -19.41 7.53
CA GLY A 637 20.54 -20.62 7.51
C GLY A 637 21.68 -20.55 6.49
N LYS A 638 22.54 -21.57 6.53
CA LYS A 638 23.80 -21.66 5.79
C LYS A 638 23.66 -22.47 4.51
N THR A 639 24.47 -22.18 3.49
CA THR A 639 24.56 -23.05 2.29
C THR A 639 25.35 -24.32 2.61
N LEU A 640 25.22 -25.38 1.81
CA LEU A 640 26.02 -26.60 1.96
C LEU A 640 27.53 -26.42 1.63
N GLU A 641 27.94 -25.23 1.17
CA GLU A 641 29.36 -24.86 1.04
C GLU A 641 29.95 -24.34 2.37
N GLU A 642 29.10 -23.79 3.24
CA GLU A 642 29.48 -23.13 4.50
C GLU A 642 29.47 -24.08 5.72
N VAL A 643 29.15 -25.36 5.52
CA VAL A 643 29.01 -26.36 6.58
C VAL A 643 29.80 -27.62 6.24
N ASP A 644 30.65 -28.05 7.16
CA ASP A 644 31.36 -29.33 7.09
C ASP A 644 30.39 -30.46 7.49
N LEU A 645 30.05 -31.34 6.55
CA LEU A 645 28.97 -32.32 6.68
C LEU A 645 29.34 -33.65 6.03
N ASN A 646 28.70 -34.73 6.51
CA ASN A 646 28.84 -36.05 5.91
C ASN A 646 28.11 -36.11 4.56
N ASN A 647 28.87 -36.09 3.47
CA ASN A 647 28.37 -36.17 2.10
C ASN A 647 27.39 -37.33 1.87
N ASP A 648 27.58 -38.49 2.51
CA ASP A 648 26.75 -39.68 2.28
C ASP A 648 25.36 -39.60 2.94
N ASP A 649 25.18 -38.74 3.95
CA ASP A 649 23.86 -38.48 4.54
C ASP A 649 23.07 -37.48 3.69
N ILE A 650 23.70 -36.34 3.38
CA ILE A 650 23.14 -35.31 2.49
C ILE A 650 22.75 -35.91 1.15
N SER A 651 23.61 -36.71 0.53
CA SER A 651 23.35 -37.28 -0.79
C SER A 651 22.13 -38.20 -0.80
N LYS A 652 21.86 -38.92 0.29
CA LYS A 652 20.62 -39.71 0.45
C LYS A 652 19.40 -38.80 0.56
N ARG A 653 19.47 -37.78 1.41
CA ARG A 653 18.38 -36.79 1.59
C ARG A 653 18.08 -36.05 0.29
N LEU A 654 19.09 -35.67 -0.48
CA LEU A 654 18.92 -35.09 -1.81
C LEU A 654 18.32 -36.08 -2.81
N ALA A 655 18.68 -37.37 -2.75
CA ALA A 655 18.05 -38.40 -3.58
C ALA A 655 16.57 -38.64 -3.19
N ASP A 656 16.21 -38.51 -1.91
CA ASP A 656 14.81 -38.49 -1.46
C ASP A 656 14.05 -37.28 -2.01
N ILE A 657 14.67 -36.09 -2.01
CA ILE A 657 14.11 -34.87 -2.62
C ILE A 657 13.95 -35.02 -4.15
N VAL A 658 14.89 -35.66 -4.85
CA VAL A 658 14.77 -36.00 -6.27
C VAL A 658 13.60 -36.95 -6.52
N SER A 659 13.34 -37.87 -5.59
CA SER A 659 12.18 -38.78 -5.68
C SER A 659 10.86 -38.02 -5.51
N GLU A 660 10.81 -37.07 -4.58
CA GLU A 660 9.66 -36.18 -4.35
C GLU A 660 9.39 -35.27 -5.58
N LEU A 661 10.43 -34.64 -6.14
CA LEU A 661 10.35 -33.87 -7.38
C LEU A 661 9.72 -34.70 -8.53
N ALA A 662 10.14 -35.96 -8.67
CA ALA A 662 9.62 -36.87 -9.68
C ALA A 662 8.15 -37.28 -9.48
N THR A 663 7.53 -37.02 -8.31
CA THR A 663 6.08 -37.23 -8.12
C THR A 663 5.23 -36.15 -8.82
N VAL A 664 5.81 -34.98 -9.06
CA VAL A 664 5.12 -33.82 -9.62
C VAL A 664 5.12 -33.92 -11.15
N SER A 665 4.06 -34.50 -11.70
CA SER A 665 3.74 -34.48 -13.14
C SER A 665 2.87 -33.26 -13.48
N GLY A 666 3.22 -32.49 -14.53
CA GLY A 666 2.51 -31.24 -14.82
C GLY A 666 2.85 -30.50 -16.12
N GLY A 667 3.99 -30.78 -16.75
CA GLY A 667 4.40 -30.13 -18.00
C GLY A 667 3.97 -30.90 -19.26
N ALA A 668 3.25 -30.25 -20.18
CA ALA A 668 3.02 -30.75 -21.53
C ALA A 668 4.18 -30.44 -22.52
N ILE A 669 5.10 -29.56 -22.11
CA ILE A 669 6.23 -29.07 -22.90
C ILE A 669 7.51 -29.25 -22.06
N PRO A 670 8.62 -29.77 -22.61
CA PRO A 670 9.87 -29.90 -21.88
C PRO A 670 10.47 -28.54 -21.50
N GLY A 671 11.00 -28.44 -20.28
CA GLY A 671 11.63 -27.22 -19.76
C GLY A 671 10.81 -26.46 -18.72
N GLN A 672 11.16 -25.19 -18.52
CA GLN A 672 10.50 -24.31 -17.54
C GLN A 672 9.04 -24.02 -17.91
N ILE A 673 8.23 -23.75 -16.88
CA ILE A 673 6.89 -23.18 -17.06
C ILE A 673 7.01 -21.85 -17.81
N ASN A 674 6.06 -21.56 -18.71
CA ASN A 674 6.13 -20.44 -19.67
C ASN A 674 7.25 -20.53 -20.73
N GLY A 675 8.08 -21.58 -20.70
CA GLY A 675 9.12 -21.84 -21.69
C GLY A 675 10.33 -20.89 -21.61
N GLY A 676 11.25 -21.05 -22.54
CA GLY A 676 12.50 -20.30 -22.63
C GLY A 676 13.60 -21.13 -23.30
N THR A 677 14.78 -20.52 -23.48
CA THR A 677 16.02 -21.27 -23.75
C THR A 677 16.51 -21.92 -22.46
N LEU A 678 16.99 -23.16 -22.54
CA LEU A 678 17.48 -23.86 -21.36
C LEU A 678 18.98 -23.63 -21.21
N GLU A 679 19.37 -23.13 -20.04
CA GLU A 679 20.75 -22.94 -19.61
C GLU A 679 21.14 -24.02 -18.59
N GLY A 680 22.44 -24.20 -18.35
CA GLY A 680 22.95 -25.10 -17.30
C GLY A 680 23.70 -26.33 -17.81
N TYR A 681 24.22 -27.11 -16.86
CA TYR A 681 25.29 -28.10 -17.11
C TYR A 681 24.99 -29.13 -18.21
N LEU A 682 23.74 -29.53 -18.42
CA LEU A 682 23.36 -30.51 -19.47
C LEU A 682 23.39 -29.95 -20.89
N TRP A 683 23.23 -28.64 -21.06
CA TRP A 683 22.96 -28.02 -22.37
C TRP A 683 24.22 -27.45 -23.04
N GLY A 684 25.29 -27.25 -22.27
CA GLY A 684 26.55 -26.64 -22.72
C GLY A 684 26.60 -25.14 -22.42
N ASP A 685 27.76 -24.53 -22.66
CA ASP A 685 28.07 -23.15 -22.21
C ASP A 685 27.14 -22.08 -22.80
N ASP A 686 26.61 -22.31 -24.01
CA ASP A 686 25.64 -21.43 -24.68
C ASP A 686 24.16 -21.84 -24.45
N GLY A 687 23.89 -22.85 -23.64
CA GLY A 687 22.55 -23.43 -23.49
C GLY A 687 21.99 -24.07 -24.77
N THR A 688 20.66 -24.20 -24.86
CA THR A 688 20.02 -24.83 -26.02
C THR A 688 20.05 -24.00 -27.30
N LYS A 689 20.10 -22.66 -27.21
CA LYS A 689 19.80 -21.65 -28.26
C LYS A 689 18.43 -21.76 -28.95
N ASP A 690 17.76 -22.90 -28.86
CA ASP A 690 16.38 -23.14 -29.30
C ASP A 690 15.43 -23.17 -28.09
N VAL A 691 14.17 -22.77 -28.30
CA VAL A 691 13.06 -22.93 -27.34
C VAL A 691 12.27 -24.18 -27.71
N PHE A 692 12.18 -25.16 -26.82
CA PHE A 692 11.38 -26.36 -27.07
C PHE A 692 9.88 -26.08 -26.90
N ARG A 693 9.07 -26.48 -27.88
CA ARG A 693 7.60 -26.37 -27.83
C ARG A 693 6.92 -27.74 -27.72
N SER A 694 7.68 -28.82 -27.87
CA SER A 694 7.24 -30.20 -27.72
C SER A 694 8.41 -31.14 -27.39
N VAL A 695 8.10 -32.39 -27.06
CA VAL A 695 9.10 -33.46 -26.94
C VAL A 695 9.82 -33.72 -28.28
N ASP A 696 9.17 -33.47 -29.43
CA ASP A 696 9.79 -33.62 -30.74
C ASP A 696 10.89 -32.58 -31.03
N ASP A 697 10.73 -31.32 -30.56
CA ASP A 697 11.81 -30.32 -30.63
C ASP A 697 13.03 -30.75 -29.82
N MET A 698 12.79 -31.33 -28.64
CA MET A 698 13.82 -31.84 -27.74
C MET A 698 14.54 -33.07 -28.33
N ASN A 699 13.77 -34.04 -28.85
CA ASN A 699 14.29 -35.17 -29.63
C ASN A 699 15.15 -34.68 -30.80
N HIS A 700 14.67 -33.71 -31.59
CA HIS A 700 15.41 -33.15 -32.72
C HIS A 700 16.74 -32.50 -32.28
N TRP A 701 16.74 -31.72 -31.21
CA TRP A 701 17.93 -31.08 -30.65
C TRP A 701 18.99 -32.10 -30.22
N LEU A 702 18.57 -33.19 -29.57
CA LEU A 702 19.43 -34.30 -29.15
C LEU A 702 19.94 -35.11 -30.36
N ASN A 703 19.05 -35.50 -31.27
CA ASN A 703 19.38 -36.36 -32.42
C ASN A 703 20.32 -35.68 -33.41
N ARG A 704 20.23 -34.36 -33.57
CA ARG A 704 21.21 -33.57 -34.34
C ARG A 704 22.64 -33.72 -33.81
N ARG A 705 22.81 -33.86 -32.49
CA ARG A 705 24.10 -34.05 -31.80
C ARG A 705 24.54 -35.52 -31.82
N LEU A 706 23.59 -36.44 -31.57
CA LEU A 706 23.83 -37.89 -31.58
C LEU A 706 24.14 -38.46 -32.98
N LYS A 707 23.79 -37.74 -34.05
CA LYS A 707 24.16 -38.08 -35.43
C LYS A 707 25.67 -38.24 -35.63
N LEU A 708 26.50 -37.50 -34.88
CA LEU A 708 27.98 -37.65 -34.87
C LEU A 708 28.45 -39.03 -34.40
N LEU A 709 27.59 -39.78 -33.70
CA LEU A 709 27.87 -41.12 -33.18
C LEU A 709 27.04 -42.21 -33.88
N ASN A 710 26.28 -41.84 -34.93
CA ASN A 710 25.28 -42.68 -35.58
C ASN A 710 24.29 -43.31 -34.56
N LYS A 711 23.75 -42.48 -33.67
CA LYS A 711 22.75 -42.84 -32.65
C LYS A 711 21.53 -41.92 -32.71
N GLU A 712 20.43 -42.40 -32.13
CA GLU A 712 19.17 -41.67 -31.99
C GLU A 712 18.58 -41.94 -30.59
N ILE A 713 17.79 -41.00 -30.08
CA ILE A 713 16.98 -41.10 -28.86
C ILE A 713 15.53 -40.71 -29.18
N ASP A 714 14.58 -41.36 -28.51
CA ASP A 714 13.18 -40.95 -28.50
C ASP A 714 12.68 -40.84 -27.06
N LEU A 715 12.29 -39.62 -26.66
CA LEU A 715 11.81 -39.31 -25.33
C LEU A 715 10.28 -39.37 -25.19
N ARG A 716 9.52 -39.54 -26.29
CA ARG A 716 8.04 -39.55 -26.27
C ARG A 716 7.40 -40.60 -25.36
N PRO A 717 7.97 -41.80 -25.14
CA PRO A 717 7.39 -42.79 -24.22
C PRO A 717 7.45 -42.40 -22.73
N TYR A 718 8.26 -41.40 -22.36
CA TYR A 718 8.55 -41.09 -20.97
C TYR A 718 7.78 -39.85 -20.49
N PRO A 719 7.11 -39.91 -19.33
CA PRO A 719 6.39 -38.76 -18.78
C PRO A 719 7.36 -37.66 -18.35
N LEU A 720 6.95 -36.40 -18.54
CA LEU A 720 7.68 -35.24 -18.05
C LEU A 720 7.31 -34.97 -16.58
N VAL A 721 8.29 -35.05 -15.70
CA VAL A 721 8.19 -34.76 -14.26
C VAL A 721 9.07 -33.57 -13.91
N LEU A 722 8.82 -32.94 -12.76
CA LEU A 722 9.66 -31.84 -12.29
C LEU A 722 11.07 -32.34 -11.96
N CYS A 723 12.09 -31.67 -12.52
CA CYS A 723 13.51 -31.90 -12.27
C CYS A 723 14.17 -30.55 -11.89
N HIS A 724 15.18 -30.58 -11.03
CA HIS A 724 15.89 -29.39 -10.55
C HIS A 724 17.16 -29.10 -11.36
N LEU A 725 17.88 -30.14 -11.77
CA LEU A 725 19.09 -30.12 -12.62
C LEU A 725 20.32 -29.34 -12.10
N ASP A 726 20.20 -28.54 -11.03
CA ASP A 726 21.33 -27.78 -10.43
C ASP A 726 21.43 -27.95 -8.89
N LEU A 727 21.72 -29.17 -8.45
CA LEU A 727 21.95 -29.53 -7.04
C LEU A 727 23.37 -29.17 -6.54
N CYS A 728 23.93 -28.03 -6.97
CA CYS A 728 25.15 -27.45 -6.38
C CYS A 728 24.95 -27.10 -4.89
N ARG A 729 26.00 -27.23 -4.09
CA ARG A 729 25.98 -26.89 -2.66
C ARG A 729 25.68 -25.41 -2.38
N ARG A 730 26.12 -24.48 -3.24
CA ARG A 730 25.72 -23.05 -3.21
C ARG A 730 24.21 -22.82 -3.27
N ASN A 731 23.47 -23.68 -3.98
CA ASN A 731 22.03 -23.50 -4.22
C ASN A 731 21.16 -24.13 -3.13
N ILE A 732 21.76 -24.84 -2.17
CA ILE A 732 21.06 -25.64 -1.17
C ILE A 732 21.38 -25.09 0.21
N LYS A 733 20.36 -24.81 1.02
CA LYS A 733 20.51 -24.42 2.43
C LYS A 733 20.14 -25.53 3.38
N LEU A 734 20.91 -25.64 4.46
CA LEU A 734 20.55 -26.37 5.67
C LEU A 734 19.96 -25.38 6.69
N LEU A 735 18.78 -25.71 7.21
CA LEU A 735 18.05 -24.87 8.16
C LEU A 735 18.27 -25.33 9.61
N ASP A 736 17.92 -24.48 10.58
CA ASP A 736 18.10 -24.74 12.02
C ASP A 736 17.25 -25.93 12.53
N ASP A 737 16.22 -26.33 11.77
CA ASP A 737 15.36 -27.50 12.04
C ASP A 737 15.83 -28.78 11.33
N ASP A 738 17.04 -28.78 10.77
CA ASP A 738 17.60 -29.86 9.93
C ASP A 738 16.73 -30.19 8.70
N SER A 739 16.00 -29.22 8.15
CA SER A 739 15.40 -29.33 6.81
C SER A 739 16.30 -28.75 5.72
N LEU A 740 16.12 -29.20 4.47
CA LEU A 740 16.84 -28.71 3.29
C LEU A 740 15.97 -27.78 2.46
N CYS A 741 16.57 -26.73 1.92
CA CYS A 741 15.90 -25.76 1.04
C CYS A 741 16.63 -25.56 -0.29
N LEU A 742 15.90 -25.62 -1.41
CA LEU A 742 16.42 -25.41 -2.77
C LEU A 742 16.16 -23.97 -3.24
N LEU A 743 17.22 -23.20 -3.52
CA LEU A 743 17.15 -21.75 -3.80
C LEU A 743 17.17 -21.36 -5.27
N ASP A 744 17.96 -22.04 -6.11
CA ASP A 744 18.18 -21.63 -7.50
C ASP A 744 17.47 -22.56 -8.49
N TRP A 745 16.33 -22.09 -9.01
CA TRP A 745 15.48 -22.82 -9.95
C TRP A 745 15.81 -22.51 -11.42
N GLY A 746 16.91 -21.80 -11.69
CA GLY A 746 17.28 -21.31 -13.03
C GLY A 746 17.51 -22.38 -14.09
N HIS A 747 17.82 -23.62 -13.69
CA HIS A 747 17.98 -24.78 -14.58
C HIS A 747 16.84 -25.81 -14.47
N SER A 748 15.88 -25.58 -13.56
CA SER A 748 14.77 -26.51 -13.31
C SER A 748 13.77 -26.58 -14.47
N GLY A 749 12.93 -27.61 -14.50
CA GLY A 749 11.85 -27.74 -15.49
C GLY A 749 11.27 -29.14 -15.57
N PHE A 750 10.35 -29.34 -16.51
CA PHE A 750 9.72 -30.63 -16.77
C PHE A 750 10.53 -31.46 -17.76
N PHE A 751 11.01 -32.62 -17.33
CA PHE A 751 11.84 -33.54 -18.11
C PHE A 751 11.56 -35.00 -17.72
N PRO A 752 11.95 -35.99 -18.54
CA PRO A 752 11.93 -37.39 -18.10
C PRO A 752 12.79 -37.58 -16.85
N ARG A 753 12.31 -38.33 -15.85
CA ARG A 753 12.91 -38.47 -14.50
C ARG A 753 14.43 -38.75 -14.48
N PHE A 754 14.94 -39.44 -15.48
CA PHE A 754 16.36 -39.77 -15.61
C PHE A 754 17.26 -38.57 -16.00
N TYR A 755 16.69 -37.42 -16.35
CA TYR A 755 17.44 -36.18 -16.55
C TYR A 755 18.17 -35.73 -15.29
N GLU A 756 17.62 -35.93 -14.10
CA GLU A 756 18.29 -35.59 -12.84
C GLU A 756 19.53 -36.47 -12.61
N VAL A 757 19.44 -37.76 -12.99
CA VAL A 757 20.57 -38.71 -12.95
C VAL A 757 21.68 -38.30 -13.93
N ALA A 758 21.32 -37.77 -15.09
CA ALA A 758 22.27 -37.21 -16.05
C ALA A 758 22.89 -35.89 -15.55
N ALA A 759 22.09 -35.01 -14.95
CA ALA A 759 22.52 -33.73 -14.42
C ALA A 759 23.50 -33.88 -13.26
N ALA A 760 23.23 -34.76 -12.29
CA ALA A 760 24.10 -35.02 -11.14
C ALA A 760 25.56 -35.37 -11.54
N GLN A 761 25.74 -36.06 -12.67
CA GLN A 761 27.06 -36.42 -13.23
C GLN A 761 27.78 -35.25 -13.94
N CYS A 762 27.10 -34.12 -14.16
CA CYS A 762 27.57 -32.98 -14.95
C CYS A 762 27.79 -31.70 -14.15
N ILE A 763 27.32 -31.65 -12.90
CA ILE A 763 27.48 -30.51 -12.00
C ILE A 763 28.97 -30.27 -11.71
N ASN A 764 29.39 -28.99 -11.71
CA ASN A 764 30.74 -28.57 -11.38
C ASN A 764 30.80 -28.06 -9.92
N ASP A 765 31.11 -28.97 -9.00
CA ASP A 765 31.23 -28.74 -7.54
C ASP A 765 32.30 -29.70 -6.98
N ASP A 766 32.45 -29.83 -5.66
CA ASP A 766 33.41 -30.73 -5.02
C ASP A 766 33.25 -32.19 -5.51
N GLY A 767 34.38 -32.79 -5.90
CA GLY A 767 34.39 -34.11 -6.52
C GLY A 767 33.96 -35.24 -5.58
N ALA A 768 34.10 -35.11 -4.25
CA ALA A 768 33.61 -36.11 -3.31
C ALA A 768 32.10 -36.01 -3.12
N TYR A 769 31.58 -34.78 -2.99
CA TYR A 769 30.13 -34.50 -2.98
C TYR A 769 29.47 -35.02 -4.26
N ILE A 770 29.97 -34.66 -5.44
CA ILE A 770 29.38 -35.07 -6.72
C ILE A 770 29.38 -36.59 -6.92
N ARG A 771 30.42 -37.31 -6.47
CA ARG A 771 30.43 -38.78 -6.49
C ARG A 771 29.37 -39.39 -5.57
N SER A 772 29.23 -38.89 -4.33
CA SER A 772 28.22 -39.40 -3.40
C SER A 772 26.80 -39.09 -3.89
N LEU A 773 26.56 -37.85 -4.35
CA LEU A 773 25.28 -37.40 -4.93
C LEU A 773 24.89 -38.24 -6.15
N SER A 774 25.79 -38.40 -7.12
CA SER A 774 25.53 -39.18 -8.33
C SER A 774 25.17 -40.64 -8.00
N ASN A 775 25.89 -41.26 -7.06
CA ASN A 775 25.60 -42.61 -6.61
C ASN A 775 24.25 -42.71 -5.88
N ALA A 776 23.95 -41.79 -4.96
CA ALA A 776 22.70 -41.79 -4.21
C ALA A 776 21.49 -41.57 -5.12
N VAL A 777 21.54 -40.57 -6.00
CA VAL A 777 20.48 -40.26 -6.97
C VAL A 777 20.29 -41.41 -7.95
N LYS A 778 21.37 -42.01 -8.50
CA LYS A 778 21.26 -43.19 -9.37
C LYS A 778 20.63 -44.39 -8.66
N ASN A 779 21.10 -44.73 -7.46
CA ASN A 779 20.60 -45.87 -6.69
C ASN A 779 19.13 -45.70 -6.30
N LYS A 780 18.71 -44.49 -5.93
CA LYS A 780 17.33 -44.18 -5.57
C LYS A 780 16.40 -44.18 -6.78
N ALA A 781 16.88 -43.69 -7.93
CA ALA A 781 16.08 -43.60 -9.15
C ALA A 781 15.65 -44.97 -9.68
N ASN A 782 16.44 -46.03 -9.50
CA ASN A 782 16.12 -47.40 -9.95
C ASN A 782 15.64 -47.40 -11.42
N LEU A 783 16.54 -47.00 -12.33
CA LEU A 783 16.25 -46.87 -13.77
C LEU A 783 16.14 -48.23 -14.46
N SER A 784 15.30 -48.31 -15.50
CA SER A 784 15.32 -49.44 -16.44
C SER A 784 16.56 -49.40 -17.35
N GLU A 785 16.86 -50.51 -18.03
CA GLU A 785 17.98 -50.59 -18.99
C GLU A 785 17.82 -49.57 -20.15
N ASP A 786 16.59 -49.33 -20.62
CA ASP A 786 16.31 -48.32 -21.63
C ASP A 786 16.47 -46.88 -21.10
N GLU A 787 16.13 -46.63 -19.83
CA GLU A 787 16.36 -45.33 -19.18
C GLU A 787 17.86 -45.06 -18.93
N GLU A 788 18.64 -46.06 -18.51
CA GLU A 788 20.10 -45.95 -18.39
C GLU A 788 20.75 -45.64 -19.75
N LYS A 789 20.26 -46.27 -20.82
CA LYS A 789 20.67 -46.00 -22.20
C LYS A 789 20.30 -44.58 -22.64
N CYS A 790 19.12 -44.07 -22.24
CA CYS A 790 18.76 -42.67 -22.45
C CYS A 790 19.71 -41.70 -21.71
N VAL A 791 20.07 -41.97 -20.44
CA VAL A 791 21.09 -41.19 -19.71
C VAL A 791 22.42 -41.17 -20.46
N TRP A 792 22.90 -42.32 -20.92
CA TRP A 792 24.14 -42.42 -21.69
C TRP A 792 24.08 -41.56 -22.97
N LEU A 793 22.97 -41.61 -23.71
CA LEU A 793 22.77 -40.80 -24.92
C LEU A 793 22.75 -39.29 -24.62
N ILE A 794 22.08 -38.86 -23.55
CA ILE A 794 22.04 -37.46 -23.13
C ILE A 794 23.46 -36.94 -22.80
N LEU A 795 24.24 -37.71 -22.05
CA LEU A 795 25.63 -37.36 -21.72
C LEU A 795 26.52 -37.26 -22.97
N ARG A 796 26.23 -38.06 -24.02
CA ARG A 796 26.91 -37.94 -25.33
C ARG A 796 26.47 -36.71 -26.12
N ALA A 797 25.19 -36.37 -26.12
CA ALA A 797 24.68 -35.15 -26.74
C ALA A 797 25.26 -33.89 -26.08
N ARG A 798 25.39 -33.88 -24.75
CA ARG A 798 26.13 -32.87 -23.98
C ARG A 798 27.60 -32.82 -24.40
N ALA A 799 28.30 -33.95 -24.42
CA ALA A 799 29.71 -34.01 -24.80
C ALA A 799 29.99 -33.53 -26.24
N ALA A 800 29.03 -33.70 -27.16
CA ALA A 800 29.08 -33.09 -28.49
C ALA A 800 28.86 -31.57 -28.43
N SER A 801 27.92 -31.08 -27.62
CA SER A 801 27.65 -29.63 -27.45
C SER A 801 28.85 -28.86 -26.89
N LEU A 802 29.63 -29.47 -26.00
CA LEU A 802 30.87 -28.90 -25.44
C LEU A 802 32.06 -28.92 -26.43
N ARG A 803 31.91 -29.51 -27.62
CA ARG A 803 32.98 -29.70 -28.62
C ARG A 803 32.68 -29.09 -29.98
N TYR A 804 31.40 -28.94 -30.32
CA TYR A 804 30.94 -28.52 -31.64
C TYR A 804 29.81 -27.50 -31.50
N ILE A 805 29.86 -26.45 -32.32
CA ILE A 805 28.80 -25.45 -32.42
C ILE A 805 27.71 -25.97 -33.38
N PHE A 806 26.45 -25.88 -32.95
CA PHE A 806 25.28 -26.25 -33.75
C PHE A 806 24.42 -25.00 -33.99
N GLU A 807 24.43 -24.47 -35.22
CA GLU A 807 23.70 -23.24 -35.58
C GLU A 807 22.16 -23.39 -35.47
N PRO A 808 21.39 -22.38 -35.00
CA PRO A 808 19.93 -22.44 -34.89
C PRO A 808 19.19 -22.64 -36.22
N ARG A 809 17.87 -22.93 -36.14
CA ARG A 809 17.01 -23.30 -37.29
C ARG A 809 16.93 -22.30 -38.46
N GLU A 810 17.35 -21.04 -38.33
CA GLU A 810 17.12 -19.98 -39.33
C GLU A 810 18.33 -19.55 -40.18
N ASN A 811 19.57 -19.98 -39.86
CA ASN A 811 20.74 -19.69 -40.71
C ASN A 811 21.09 -20.89 -41.62
N ASN A 812 20.79 -20.74 -42.90
CA ASN A 812 21.02 -21.75 -43.93
C ASN A 812 22.51 -22.03 -44.21
N LEU A 813 22.78 -23.26 -44.69
CA LEU A 813 24.04 -23.74 -45.31
C LEU A 813 25.24 -24.04 -44.38
N ARG A 814 25.20 -25.24 -43.77
CA ARG A 814 26.25 -26.26 -44.01
C ARG A 814 25.59 -27.60 -44.34
N THR A 815 26.11 -28.28 -45.35
CA THR A 815 25.64 -29.60 -45.80
C THR A 815 26.37 -30.72 -45.04
N LEU A 816 25.91 -31.97 -45.15
CA LEU A 816 26.62 -33.11 -44.53
C LEU A 816 28.08 -33.22 -45.00
N ALA A 817 28.37 -32.83 -46.24
CA ALA A 817 29.71 -32.85 -46.81
C ALA A 817 30.71 -31.96 -46.05
N ASP A 818 30.25 -30.90 -45.37
CA ASP A 818 31.11 -30.02 -44.58
C ASP A 818 31.59 -30.70 -43.29
N ILE A 819 30.81 -31.64 -42.75
CA ILE A 819 31.14 -32.41 -41.52
C ILE A 819 32.10 -33.56 -41.85
N GLU A 820 31.96 -34.17 -43.03
CA GLU A 820 32.84 -35.23 -43.54
C GLU A 820 34.25 -34.72 -43.90
N SER A 821 34.44 -33.40 -44.00
CA SER A 821 35.74 -32.76 -44.27
C SER A 821 36.67 -32.62 -43.05
N LEU A 822 36.19 -32.92 -41.85
CA LEU A 822 36.98 -32.81 -40.62
C LEU A 822 38.05 -33.91 -40.54
N PRO A 823 39.28 -33.60 -40.09
CA PRO A 823 40.35 -34.58 -40.01
C PRO A 823 40.00 -35.73 -39.04
N PRO A 824 40.46 -36.97 -39.30
CA PRO A 824 40.17 -38.11 -38.45
C PRO A 824 40.69 -37.89 -37.02
N LEU A 825 39.88 -38.28 -36.05
CA LEU A 825 40.14 -38.05 -34.63
C LEU A 825 41.46 -38.71 -34.17
N PRO A 826 42.24 -38.06 -33.29
CA PRO A 826 43.22 -38.80 -32.49
C PRO A 826 42.47 -39.81 -31.59
N PRO A 827 43.06 -40.99 -31.31
CA PRO A 827 42.40 -42.00 -30.49
C PRO A 827 42.13 -41.47 -29.08
N LEU A 828 40.97 -41.85 -28.54
CA LEU A 828 40.59 -41.51 -27.17
C LEU A 828 41.59 -42.12 -26.16
N PRO A 829 41.90 -41.44 -25.04
CA PRO A 829 42.51 -42.12 -23.92
C PRO A 829 41.57 -43.25 -23.44
N PRO A 830 42.11 -44.41 -23.01
CA PRO A 830 41.28 -45.54 -22.61
C PRO A 830 40.41 -45.16 -21.40
N VAL A 831 39.10 -45.27 -21.58
CA VAL A 831 38.14 -45.29 -20.49
C VAL A 831 38.11 -46.72 -19.97
N GLU A 832 38.28 -46.92 -18.66
CA GLU A 832 38.19 -48.25 -18.06
C GLU A 832 36.83 -48.89 -18.41
N PRO A 833 36.80 -50.16 -18.83
CA PRO A 833 35.55 -50.83 -19.16
C PRO A 833 34.70 -51.00 -17.89
N LEU A 834 33.38 -50.86 -18.05
CA LEU A 834 32.41 -51.19 -17.00
C LEU A 834 32.68 -52.60 -16.45
N PRO A 835 32.68 -52.81 -15.13
CA PRO A 835 32.83 -54.15 -14.57
C PRO A 835 31.64 -55.02 -15.01
N HIS A 836 31.95 -56.12 -15.72
CA HIS A 836 30.96 -57.14 -16.05
C HIS A 836 30.76 -58.07 -14.84
N LYS A 837 29.62 -57.87 -14.16
CA LYS A 837 29.15 -58.54 -12.92
C LYS A 837 29.80 -58.07 -11.63
#